data_AF-A0AB34KFN2-F1
#
_entry.id   AF-A0AB34KFN2-F1
#
_cell.length_a   1.000
_cell.length_b   1.000
_cell.length_c   1.000
_cell.angle_alpha   90.00
_cell.angle_beta   90.00
_cell.angle_gamma   90.00
#
_symmetry.space_group_name_H-M   'P 1'
#
loop_
_entity.id
_entity.type
_entity.pdbx_description
1 polymer ?
#
loop_
_entity_poly.entity_id
_entity_poly.type
_entity_poly.pdbx_seq_one_letter_code
_entity_poly.pdbx_strand_id
1 'polypeptide(L)'
;MCTIAEQVRTDHTTSPETIVPAMPVTAVAKPSKKTFQSLSSELKSSIIEQITRPSDLKNVCLVSKELHELAVRFLYHDVSLDLGSVNDNFMPALLNPRNIGLQHIRQVRLYLANKSDRCNQEQQATLSTRMLLEFLPENILEEFRCGFTETWCPWRPFSAENMMLLYRRQKGMKWLEAMDMDRPILEELKKNPNIEKNLFDNARKLALYPENRESLNLGRYFVEKTTEKLEELIIHAHFETIDDHSPSRSDVSVRELNDTATGPGLLARTLFGHFMPFESCTKFQNLTSLRLHRISLRYCADTWCKFVDFHKMQCLRIYHCPGVDSLLGQLSRAAHLPRKLHVLELQHKDNTENEALLALEGFLCLVSGLNDLIIDLQNVKTLPAVAGIVRHHKTLELLNIHCSGEGSSTPLVGDMSCDAEELVYDMEEFDKICSATSHLEQLSCAWPNRSLIRSPSEEWCAFEHAVAKLRNLVTLHITTWPSNKPSTQLLPRSVYEQLLQAASTRLFELASKRTPSADMSISIIPPAQPPNTSSDSASGIETLLPPAKLRLIAFGISDKIYEREDSRNQLLYLRSTALDAEGKNKIYATPVGWCARRYLEPRSEVLDFVLGRETRLPCRGERGDMDARFGFNVDEDD
;
A
#
# COMPACT_ATOMS: atom_id res chain seq x y z
N MET A 1 8.15 68.27 12.56
CA MET A 1 7.11 69.22 12.98
C MET A 1 5.95 68.41 13.54
N CYS A 2 5.24 68.68 14.65
CA CYS A 2 5.38 69.61 15.80
C CYS A 2 4.25 69.24 16.82
N THR A 3 4.36 69.29 18.17
CA THR A 3 5.49 69.51 19.10
C THR A 3 5.17 68.84 20.47
N ILE A 4 6.23 68.52 21.22
CA ILE A 4 6.35 68.15 22.65
C ILE A 4 5.53 69.00 23.65
N ALA A 5 5.02 68.37 24.74
CA ALA A 5 4.99 68.83 26.15
C ALA A 5 4.32 67.72 27.01
N GLU A 6 4.95 66.94 27.90
CA GLU A 6 5.70 67.21 29.16
C GLU A 6 4.91 67.81 30.34
N GLN A 7 4.78 67.02 31.42
CA GLN A 7 4.95 67.31 32.88
C GLN A 7 3.96 66.52 33.77
N VAL A 8 4.25 66.11 35.03
CA VAL A 8 5.52 65.74 35.71
C VAL A 8 5.17 64.84 36.92
N ARG A 9 6.15 64.03 37.38
CA ARG A 9 6.16 63.18 38.60
C ARG A 9 5.49 63.76 39.87
N THR A 10 4.99 62.86 40.72
CA THR A 10 5.60 62.56 42.04
C THR A 10 5.22 61.16 42.53
N ASP A 11 6.20 60.38 42.99
CA ASP A 11 5.99 59.17 43.79
C ASP A 11 5.65 59.54 45.25
N HIS A 12 4.87 58.71 45.95
CA HIS A 12 5.31 58.17 47.24
C HIS A 12 4.47 56.97 47.70
N THR A 13 5.18 55.95 48.17
CA THR A 13 4.68 54.68 48.73
C THR A 13 3.95 54.85 50.06
N THR A 14 2.83 54.13 50.23
CA THR A 14 2.45 53.52 51.50
C THR A 14 1.55 52.31 51.26
N SER A 15 1.88 51.20 51.91
CA SER A 15 1.12 49.94 51.93
C SER A 15 0.81 49.59 53.40
N PRO A 16 -0.01 48.57 53.68
CA PRO A 16 -1.39 48.38 53.24
C PRO A 16 -2.31 48.09 54.46
N GLU A 17 -3.63 48.25 54.35
CA GLU A 17 -4.52 47.36 55.12
C GLU A 17 -5.93 47.17 54.53
N THR A 18 -6.41 45.95 54.67
CA THR A 18 -7.49 45.34 53.90
C THR A 18 -8.88 45.67 54.46
N ILE A 19 -9.79 46.16 53.61
CA ILE A 19 -11.24 46.02 53.82
C ILE A 19 -11.83 45.34 52.58
N VAL A 20 -12.48 44.19 52.79
CA VAL A 20 -13.01 43.34 51.73
C VAL A 20 -14.46 43.75 51.38
N PRO A 21 -14.75 44.16 50.13
CA PRO A 21 -16.11 44.15 49.60
C PRO A 21 -16.44 42.75 49.05
N ALA A 22 -17.65 42.26 49.30
CA ALA A 22 -18.08 40.93 48.91
C ALA A 22 -18.03 40.70 47.39
N MET A 23 -17.43 39.58 46.96
CA MET A 23 -17.49 39.16 45.56
C MET A 23 -18.91 38.73 45.17
N PRO A 24 -19.43 39.12 43.99
CA PRO A 24 -20.60 38.47 43.43
C PRO A 24 -20.23 37.03 43.06
N VAL A 25 -21.09 36.08 43.42
CA VAL A 25 -20.93 34.67 43.04
C VAL A 25 -21.02 34.55 41.52
N THR A 26 -19.87 34.34 40.87
CA THR A 26 -19.80 34.08 39.43
C THR A 26 -20.47 32.74 39.15
N ALA A 27 -21.66 32.81 38.53
CA ALA A 27 -22.34 31.63 38.03
C ALA A 27 -21.43 30.93 36.99
N VAL A 28 -20.91 29.75 37.35
CA VAL A 28 -20.10 28.94 36.45
C VAL A 28 -20.98 28.53 35.28
N ALA A 29 -20.78 29.17 34.12
CA ALA A 29 -21.52 28.87 32.91
C ALA A 29 -21.29 27.41 32.53
N LYS A 30 -22.36 26.62 32.42
CA LYS A 30 -22.29 25.26 31.89
C LYS A 30 -21.61 25.31 30.52
N PRO A 31 -20.63 24.45 30.21
CA PRO A 31 -19.93 24.50 28.94
C PRO A 31 -20.93 24.28 27.81
N SER A 32 -21.14 25.31 26.99
CA SER A 32 -21.98 25.24 25.80
C SER A 32 -21.44 24.16 24.87
N LYS A 33 -22.28 23.23 24.42
CA LYS A 33 -21.90 22.22 23.42
C LYS A 33 -21.29 22.93 22.21
N LYS A 34 -19.98 22.77 21.99
CA LYS A 34 -19.30 23.33 20.82
C LYS A 34 -19.93 22.73 19.56
N THR A 35 -20.51 23.58 18.73
CA THR A 35 -20.95 23.20 17.39
C THR A 35 -19.76 23.30 16.43
N PHE A 36 -19.80 22.60 15.30
CA PHE A 36 -18.73 22.64 14.31
C PHE A 36 -18.38 24.09 13.86
N GLN A 37 -19.37 24.97 13.76
CA GLN A 37 -19.14 26.38 13.40
C GLN A 37 -18.43 27.20 14.49
N SER A 38 -18.47 26.77 15.75
CA SER A 38 -17.76 27.40 16.87
C SER A 38 -16.30 26.93 17.02
N LEU A 39 -15.82 26.03 16.15
CA LEU A 39 -14.44 25.57 16.13
C LEU A 39 -13.54 26.59 15.38
N SER A 40 -12.25 26.62 15.73
CA SER A 40 -11.24 27.37 14.97
C SER A 40 -11.04 26.77 13.57
N SER A 41 -10.53 27.57 12.63
CA SER A 41 -10.17 27.13 11.28
C SER A 41 -9.20 25.93 11.31
N GLU A 42 -8.23 25.92 12.22
CA GLU A 42 -7.32 24.80 12.44
C GLU A 42 -8.06 23.50 12.80
N LEU A 43 -8.96 23.53 13.79
CA LEU A 43 -9.72 22.36 14.20
C LEU A 43 -10.71 21.90 13.12
N LYS A 44 -11.35 22.84 12.41
CA LYS A 44 -12.16 22.52 11.21
C LYS A 44 -11.29 21.82 10.15
N SER A 45 -10.09 22.34 9.90
CA SER A 45 -9.15 21.76 8.94
C SER A 45 -8.73 20.35 9.33
N SER A 46 -8.37 20.09 10.58
CA SER A 46 -8.00 18.74 11.06
C SER A 46 -9.17 17.75 11.01
N ILE A 47 -10.42 18.21 11.08
CA ILE A 47 -11.61 17.36 10.88
C ILE A 47 -11.80 17.06 9.39
N ILE A 48 -11.66 18.07 8.52
CA ILE A 48 -11.78 17.91 7.05
C ILE A 48 -10.67 17.00 6.51
N GLU A 49 -9.49 17.00 7.11
CA GLU A 49 -8.37 16.10 6.80
C GLU A 49 -8.74 14.62 6.88
N GLN A 50 -9.69 14.26 7.74
CA GLN A 50 -10.18 12.88 7.90
C GLN A 50 -11.15 12.47 6.77
N ILE A 51 -11.54 13.38 5.87
CA ILE A 51 -12.44 13.10 4.76
C ILE A 51 -11.61 12.60 3.57
N THR A 52 -11.48 11.29 3.47
CA THR A 52 -10.65 10.59 2.47
C THR A 52 -11.20 10.66 1.04
N ARG A 53 -12.53 10.83 0.88
CA ARG A 53 -13.21 10.68 -0.42
C ARG A 53 -13.31 12.02 -1.17
N PRO A 54 -12.78 12.14 -2.41
CA PRO A 54 -12.84 13.38 -3.18
C PRO A 54 -14.26 13.90 -3.47
N SER A 55 -15.26 13.03 -3.61
CA SER A 55 -16.66 13.46 -3.75
C SER A 55 -17.18 14.18 -2.52
N ASP A 56 -16.73 13.78 -1.34
CA ASP A 56 -17.24 14.24 -0.06
C ASP A 56 -16.51 15.53 0.32
N LEU A 57 -15.20 15.61 0.04
CA LEU A 57 -14.45 16.87 0.02
C LEU A 57 -15.06 17.90 -0.95
N LYS A 58 -15.42 17.49 -2.18
CA LYS A 58 -16.14 18.36 -3.12
C LYS A 58 -17.47 18.86 -2.54
N ASN A 59 -18.23 18.00 -1.86
CA ASN A 59 -19.46 18.42 -1.20
C ASN A 59 -19.19 19.43 -0.06
N VAL A 60 -18.14 19.23 0.75
CA VAL A 60 -17.70 20.21 1.77
C VAL A 60 -17.33 21.55 1.14
N CYS A 61 -16.61 21.53 0.00
CA CYS A 61 -16.26 22.73 -0.77
C CYS A 61 -17.47 23.53 -1.30
N LEU A 62 -18.68 22.96 -1.29
CA LEU A 62 -19.92 23.60 -1.72
C LEU A 62 -20.77 24.14 -0.54
N VAL A 63 -20.43 23.83 0.71
CA VAL A 63 -21.23 24.22 1.89
C VAL A 63 -21.06 25.70 2.24
N SER A 64 -19.83 26.23 2.25
CA SER A 64 -19.54 27.63 2.57
C SER A 64 -18.19 28.08 2.01
N LYS A 65 -17.94 29.39 1.94
CA LYS A 65 -16.64 29.94 1.49
C LYS A 65 -15.47 29.52 2.40
N GLU A 66 -15.67 29.54 3.72
CA GLU A 66 -14.67 29.07 4.69
C GLU A 66 -14.33 27.59 4.46
N LEU A 67 -15.35 26.75 4.24
CA LEU A 67 -15.14 25.32 3.99
C LEU A 67 -14.56 25.03 2.61
N HIS A 68 -14.84 25.87 1.61
CA HIS A 68 -14.17 25.85 0.33
C HIS A 68 -12.66 26.08 0.47
N GLU A 69 -12.26 27.17 1.14
CA GLU A 69 -10.85 27.52 1.36
C GLU A 69 -10.09 26.44 2.15
N LEU A 70 -10.73 25.80 3.14
CA LEU A 70 -10.12 24.73 3.92
C LEU A 70 -10.06 23.38 3.17
N ALA A 71 -11.16 22.96 2.53
CA ALA A 71 -11.26 21.61 1.95
C ALA A 71 -10.57 21.48 0.58
N VAL A 72 -10.45 22.57 -0.18
CA VAL A 72 -9.72 22.57 -1.46
C VAL A 72 -8.27 22.09 -1.29
N ARG A 73 -7.62 22.38 -0.15
CA ARG A 73 -6.23 21.96 0.11
C ARG A 73 -6.04 20.44 0.03
N PHE A 74 -7.03 19.68 0.50
CA PHE A 74 -7.00 18.22 0.52
C PHE A 74 -7.51 17.64 -0.81
N LEU A 75 -8.56 18.25 -1.37
CA LEU A 75 -9.16 17.84 -2.65
C LEU A 75 -8.17 17.89 -3.81
N TYR A 76 -7.21 18.82 -3.77
CA TYR A 76 -6.18 19.00 -4.81
C TYR A 76 -4.82 18.39 -4.44
N HIS A 77 -4.65 17.74 -3.29
CA HIS A 77 -3.34 17.30 -2.82
C HIS A 77 -2.67 16.27 -3.76
N ASP A 78 -3.44 15.25 -4.15
CA ASP A 78 -3.07 14.23 -5.15
C ASP A 78 -3.91 14.42 -6.41
N VAL A 79 -3.26 14.66 -7.55
CA VAL A 79 -3.88 14.83 -8.86
C VAL A 79 -3.42 13.72 -9.79
N SER A 80 -4.33 12.77 -10.03
CA SER A 80 -4.16 11.64 -10.93
C SER A 80 -4.93 11.86 -12.23
N LEU A 81 -4.25 11.81 -13.39
CA LEU A 81 -4.80 12.18 -14.71
C LEU A 81 -4.69 11.04 -15.72
N ASP A 82 -5.71 10.84 -16.55
CA ASP A 82 -5.64 10.06 -17.80
C ASP A 82 -5.40 11.02 -18.97
N LEU A 83 -4.26 10.90 -19.64
CA LEU A 83 -3.86 11.76 -20.76
C LEU A 83 -3.93 11.01 -22.10
N GLY A 84 -4.03 11.76 -23.20
CA GLY A 84 -4.29 11.18 -24.53
C GLY A 84 -5.77 10.81 -24.75
N SER A 85 -6.66 11.48 -24.03
CA SER A 85 -8.10 11.22 -24.02
C SER A 85 -8.91 12.43 -24.52
N VAL A 86 -10.23 12.27 -24.66
CA VAL A 86 -11.10 13.45 -24.85
C VAL A 86 -11.24 14.27 -23.56
N ASN A 87 -10.86 13.71 -22.41
CA ASN A 87 -10.89 14.41 -21.11
C ASN A 87 -9.78 15.45 -20.99
N ASP A 88 -8.72 15.35 -21.80
CA ASP A 88 -7.67 16.36 -21.93
C ASP A 88 -8.25 17.75 -22.26
N ASN A 89 -9.42 17.82 -22.91
CA ASN A 89 -10.16 19.07 -23.15
C ASN A 89 -10.62 19.79 -21.86
N PHE A 90 -10.66 19.11 -20.71
CA PHE A 90 -10.95 19.73 -19.41
C PHE A 90 -9.70 20.32 -18.73
N MET A 91 -8.50 20.00 -19.21
CA MET A 91 -7.25 20.50 -18.62
C MET A 91 -7.14 22.03 -18.59
N PRO A 92 -7.58 22.81 -19.61
CA PRO A 92 -7.58 24.29 -19.52
C PRO A 92 -8.49 24.84 -18.41
N ALA A 93 -9.55 24.11 -18.04
CA ALA A 93 -10.41 24.50 -16.92
C ALA A 93 -9.75 24.18 -15.56
N LEU A 94 -9.08 23.03 -15.45
CA LEU A 94 -8.29 22.63 -14.29
C LEU A 94 -7.15 23.62 -14.02
N LEU A 95 -6.41 23.97 -15.08
CA LEU A 95 -5.20 24.80 -15.08
C LEU A 95 -5.49 26.31 -15.13
N ASN A 96 -6.74 26.72 -14.97
CA ASN A 96 -7.12 28.12 -14.93
C ASN A 96 -6.44 28.83 -13.73
N PRO A 97 -5.72 29.96 -13.92
CA PRO A 97 -5.08 30.69 -12.81
C PRO A 97 -6.02 31.17 -11.70
N ARG A 98 -7.34 31.19 -11.94
CA ARG A 98 -8.36 31.46 -10.90
C ARG A 98 -8.70 30.25 -10.03
N ASN A 99 -8.23 29.06 -10.37
CA ASN A 99 -8.41 27.86 -9.58
C ASN A 99 -7.46 27.88 -8.37
N ILE A 100 -7.99 28.26 -7.21
CA ILE A 100 -7.23 28.30 -5.95
C ILE A 100 -6.66 26.94 -5.52
N GLY A 101 -7.15 25.83 -6.09
CA GLY A 101 -6.62 24.48 -5.84
C GLY A 101 -5.20 24.25 -6.37
N LEU A 102 -4.77 25.00 -7.40
CA LEU A 102 -3.49 24.74 -8.06
C LEU A 102 -2.28 24.85 -7.14
N GLN A 103 -2.28 25.78 -6.18
CA GLN A 103 -1.18 25.94 -5.21
C GLN A 103 -1.08 24.80 -4.18
N HIS A 104 -2.12 23.97 -4.06
CA HIS A 104 -2.21 22.87 -3.10
C HIS A 104 -1.85 21.51 -3.70
N ILE A 105 -1.59 21.44 -5.00
CA ILE A 105 -1.13 20.22 -5.66
C ILE A 105 0.27 19.87 -5.14
N ARG A 106 0.42 18.68 -4.55
CA ARG A 106 1.69 18.18 -4.00
C ARG A 106 2.16 16.93 -4.74
N GLN A 107 1.23 16.09 -5.17
CA GLN A 107 1.50 14.86 -5.91
C GLN A 107 0.79 14.91 -7.27
N VAL A 108 1.51 14.59 -8.34
CA VAL A 108 0.97 14.46 -9.70
C VAL A 108 1.29 13.08 -10.23
N ARG A 109 0.28 12.37 -10.73
CA ARG A 109 0.43 11.05 -11.36
C ARG A 109 -0.19 11.02 -12.73
N LEU A 110 0.64 10.81 -13.75
CA LEU A 110 0.23 10.80 -15.15
C LEU A 110 0.15 9.38 -15.69
N TYR A 111 -0.95 9.10 -16.40
CA TYR A 111 -1.25 7.80 -16.98
C TYR A 111 -1.71 7.98 -18.42
N LEU A 112 -1.44 6.99 -19.27
CA LEU A 112 -1.99 6.95 -20.62
C LEU A 112 -3.41 6.37 -20.55
N ALA A 113 -4.39 7.07 -21.14
CA ALA A 113 -5.78 6.62 -21.10
C ALA A 113 -5.96 5.26 -21.79
N ASN A 114 -6.81 4.38 -21.26
CA ASN A 114 -7.10 3.12 -21.97
C ASN A 114 -8.07 3.37 -23.13
N LYS A 115 -7.58 3.26 -24.37
CA LYS A 115 -8.37 3.45 -25.61
C LYS A 115 -8.07 2.36 -26.63
N SER A 116 -9.09 1.99 -27.40
CA SER A 116 -8.99 1.08 -28.54
C SER A 116 -8.25 1.71 -29.73
N ASP A 117 -8.52 2.97 -30.03
CA ASP A 117 -7.72 3.75 -30.97
C ASP A 117 -6.60 4.49 -30.22
N ARG A 118 -5.35 4.15 -30.54
CA ARG A 118 -4.13 4.73 -29.96
C ARG A 118 -3.45 5.73 -30.90
N CYS A 119 -4.04 6.05 -32.05
CA CYS A 119 -3.49 7.01 -33.00
C CYS A 119 -3.29 8.40 -32.34
N ASN A 120 -2.09 8.97 -32.48
CA ASN A 120 -1.65 10.25 -31.90
C ASN A 120 -1.78 10.37 -30.36
N GLN A 121 -2.09 9.28 -29.64
CA GLN A 121 -2.39 9.31 -28.22
C GLN A 121 -1.22 9.82 -27.37
N GLU A 122 -0.01 9.32 -27.65
CA GLU A 122 1.21 9.71 -26.92
C GLU A 122 1.60 11.16 -27.20
N GLN A 123 1.35 11.66 -28.41
CA GLN A 123 1.58 13.06 -28.78
C GLN A 123 0.61 13.97 -28.00
N GLN A 124 -0.68 13.62 -27.97
CA GLN A 124 -1.67 14.34 -27.19
C GLN A 124 -1.31 14.32 -25.68
N ALA A 125 -0.93 13.16 -25.14
CA ALA A 125 -0.51 13.05 -23.74
C ALA A 125 0.74 13.88 -23.43
N THR A 126 1.70 13.95 -24.36
CA THR A 126 2.91 14.79 -24.25
C THR A 126 2.57 16.28 -24.22
N LEU A 127 1.63 16.72 -25.06
CA LEU A 127 1.13 18.10 -25.08
C LEU A 127 0.34 18.45 -23.80
N SER A 128 -0.53 17.56 -23.32
CA SER A 128 -1.27 17.74 -22.07
C SER A 128 -0.34 17.78 -20.85
N THR A 129 0.71 16.94 -20.85
CA THR A 129 1.80 16.97 -19.85
C THR A 129 2.54 18.31 -19.90
N ARG A 130 2.87 18.79 -21.11
CA ARG A 130 3.55 20.08 -21.30
C ARG A 130 2.72 21.23 -20.72
N MET A 131 1.44 21.29 -21.07
CA MET A 131 0.52 22.31 -20.59
C MET A 131 0.38 22.26 -19.05
N LEU A 132 0.25 21.07 -18.46
CA LEU A 132 0.25 20.90 -17.00
C LEU A 132 1.49 21.52 -16.35
N LEU A 133 2.69 21.17 -16.84
CA LEU A 133 3.95 21.69 -16.30
C LEU A 133 4.13 23.19 -16.53
N GLU A 134 3.56 23.76 -17.59
CA GLU A 134 3.61 25.20 -17.88
C GLU A 134 2.64 26.05 -17.04
N PHE A 135 1.51 25.49 -16.58
CA PHE A 135 0.52 26.21 -15.79
C PHE A 135 0.49 25.85 -14.29
N LEU A 136 1.15 24.78 -13.85
CA LEU A 136 1.37 24.53 -12.42
C LEU A 136 2.25 25.63 -11.78
N PRO A 137 1.88 26.17 -10.61
CA PRO A 137 2.74 27.06 -9.84
C PRO A 137 4.13 26.45 -9.59
N GLU A 138 5.17 27.27 -9.48
CA GLU A 138 6.53 26.78 -9.30
C GLU A 138 6.81 26.27 -7.87
N ASN A 139 7.63 25.23 -7.77
CA ASN A 139 8.14 24.62 -6.54
C ASN A 139 7.07 24.18 -5.53
N ILE A 140 5.90 23.75 -6.02
CA ILE A 140 4.82 23.19 -5.19
C ILE A 140 4.81 21.67 -5.13
N LEU A 141 5.39 20.99 -6.14
CA LEU A 141 5.34 19.52 -6.19
C LEU A 141 6.37 18.92 -5.24
N GLU A 142 5.91 17.94 -4.46
CA GLU A 142 6.74 17.05 -3.66
C GLU A 142 7.03 15.74 -4.42
N GLU A 143 6.09 15.33 -5.28
CA GLU A 143 6.13 14.09 -6.05
C GLU A 143 5.54 14.30 -7.46
N PHE A 144 6.21 13.76 -8.46
CA PHE A 144 5.71 13.63 -9.82
C PHE A 144 6.03 12.22 -10.32
N ARG A 145 5.03 11.48 -10.78
CA ARG A 145 5.21 10.16 -11.40
C ARG A 145 4.57 10.10 -12.77
N CYS A 146 5.19 9.38 -13.69
CA CYS A 146 4.64 9.08 -15.00
C CYS A 146 4.71 7.58 -15.27
N GLY A 147 3.58 6.95 -15.62
CA GLY A 147 3.51 5.55 -15.99
C GLY A 147 2.59 5.36 -17.19
N PHE A 148 3.13 4.89 -18.31
CA PHE A 148 2.39 4.79 -19.58
C PHE A 148 1.78 3.41 -19.85
N THR A 149 1.83 2.47 -18.90
CA THR A 149 1.41 1.07 -19.10
C THR A 149 0.62 0.49 -17.92
N GLU A 150 -0.12 -0.60 -18.19
CA GLU A 150 -1.03 -1.27 -17.24
C GLU A 150 -0.32 -2.01 -16.09
N THR A 151 1.00 -2.19 -16.19
CA THR A 151 1.90 -2.58 -15.09
C THR A 151 2.63 -1.36 -14.55
N TRP A 152 2.86 -1.31 -13.22
CA TRP A 152 3.47 -0.18 -12.52
C TRP A 152 4.98 -0.07 -12.80
N CYS A 153 5.31 0.38 -14.01
CA CYS A 153 6.63 0.33 -14.63
C CYS A 153 6.81 1.51 -15.62
N PRO A 154 7.92 2.27 -15.58
CA PRO A 154 8.15 3.41 -16.47
C PRO A 154 8.87 3.02 -17.79
N TRP A 155 8.70 1.79 -18.28
CA TRP A 155 9.40 1.21 -19.45
C TRP A 155 8.93 1.75 -20.82
N ARG A 156 8.45 2.99 -20.87
CA ARG A 156 8.28 3.75 -22.10
C ARG A 156 9.07 5.05 -21.95
N PRO A 157 9.97 5.39 -22.89
CA PRO A 157 10.79 6.59 -22.80
C PRO A 157 9.93 7.84 -22.56
N PHE A 158 10.16 8.51 -21.43
CA PHE A 158 9.45 9.78 -21.15
C PHE A 158 10.05 10.93 -21.97
N SER A 159 9.25 11.97 -22.24
CA SER A 159 9.75 13.13 -22.99
C SER A 159 10.76 13.92 -22.16
N ALA A 160 12.02 13.92 -22.61
CA ALA A 160 13.12 14.65 -22.01
C ALA A 160 12.86 16.16 -21.94
N GLU A 161 12.12 16.74 -22.89
CA GLU A 161 11.80 18.17 -22.84
C GLU A 161 10.84 18.49 -21.69
N ASN A 162 9.81 17.65 -21.49
CA ASN A 162 8.92 17.76 -20.34
C ASN A 162 9.66 17.48 -19.02
N MET A 163 10.61 16.53 -19.00
CA MET A 163 11.41 16.26 -17.80
C MET A 163 12.31 17.44 -17.43
N MET A 164 12.98 18.03 -18.41
CA MET A 164 13.79 19.23 -18.19
C MET A 164 12.93 20.44 -17.79
N LEU A 165 11.70 20.58 -18.30
CA LEU A 165 10.76 21.61 -17.83
C LEU A 165 10.35 21.39 -16.37
N LEU A 166 9.99 20.16 -15.99
CA LEU A 166 9.67 19.78 -14.62
C LEU A 166 10.79 20.18 -13.67
N TYR A 167 12.03 19.77 -13.95
CA TYR A 167 13.19 20.10 -13.10
C TYR A 167 13.54 21.60 -13.05
N ARG A 168 13.23 22.38 -14.09
CA ARG A 168 13.39 23.85 -14.06
C ARG A 168 12.39 24.53 -13.12
N ARG A 169 11.15 24.01 -13.04
CA ARG A 169 10.02 24.63 -12.32
C ARG A 169 9.70 24.02 -10.96
N GLN A 170 10.11 22.79 -10.67
CA GLN A 170 9.76 22.04 -9.46
C GLN A 170 11.01 21.56 -8.72
N LYS A 171 11.74 22.48 -8.08
CA LYS A 171 12.93 22.19 -7.26
C LYS A 171 12.59 21.76 -5.82
N GLY A 172 11.29 21.81 -5.48
CA GLY A 172 10.76 21.38 -4.18
C GLY A 172 10.58 19.87 -4.03
N MET A 173 10.79 19.09 -5.10
CA MET A 173 10.48 17.66 -5.11
C MET A 173 11.31 16.87 -4.08
N LYS A 174 10.62 16.00 -3.33
CA LYS A 174 11.18 15.10 -2.32
C LYS A 174 11.45 13.71 -2.88
N TRP A 175 10.68 13.30 -3.89
CA TRP A 175 10.86 12.08 -4.67
C TRP A 175 11.35 12.44 -6.08
N LEU A 176 12.48 11.88 -6.49
CA LEU A 176 12.97 11.98 -7.87
C LEU A 176 13.04 10.58 -8.51
N GLU A 177 12.66 10.50 -9.79
CA GLU A 177 12.69 9.27 -10.58
C GLU A 177 13.75 9.39 -11.69
N ALA A 178 14.59 8.37 -11.86
CA ALA A 178 15.52 8.23 -12.98
C ALA A 178 15.11 7.04 -13.84
N MET A 179 14.68 7.30 -15.08
CA MET A 179 14.08 6.36 -16.03
C MET A 179 14.61 6.61 -17.45
N ASP A 180 14.27 5.75 -18.41
CA ASP A 180 14.60 5.98 -19.83
C ASP A 180 13.83 7.16 -20.43
N MET A 181 14.43 7.81 -21.42
CA MET A 181 13.90 9.02 -22.06
C MET A 181 14.10 9.01 -23.58
N ASP A 182 13.26 9.76 -24.29
CA ASP A 182 13.32 9.90 -25.75
C ASP A 182 14.69 10.43 -26.26
N ARG A 183 15.42 11.19 -25.42
CA ARG A 183 16.82 11.58 -25.59
C ARG A 183 17.57 11.65 -24.24
N PRO A 184 18.89 11.43 -24.20
CA PRO A 184 19.68 11.58 -22.98
C PRO A 184 19.74 13.03 -22.49
N ILE A 185 19.45 13.26 -21.20
CA ILE A 185 19.46 14.60 -20.57
C ILE A 185 20.65 14.86 -19.63
N LEU A 186 21.46 13.85 -19.30
CA LEU A 186 22.48 13.95 -18.24
C LEU A 186 23.48 15.10 -18.48
N GLU A 187 23.92 15.30 -19.73
CA GLU A 187 24.83 16.39 -20.09
C GLU A 187 24.13 17.76 -20.16
N GLU A 188 22.80 17.82 -20.35
CA GLU A 188 22.02 19.06 -20.23
C GLU A 188 21.85 19.45 -18.75
N LEU A 189 21.62 18.47 -17.87
CA LEU A 189 21.53 18.65 -16.42
C LEU A 189 22.82 19.21 -15.83
N LYS A 190 23.97 18.57 -16.09
CA LYS A 190 25.30 19.01 -15.61
C LYS A 190 25.69 20.41 -16.09
N LYS A 191 25.19 20.84 -17.26
CA LYS A 191 25.46 22.18 -17.81
C LYS A 191 24.54 23.26 -17.24
N ASN A 192 23.52 22.90 -16.45
CA ASN A 192 22.55 23.83 -15.91
C ASN A 192 22.74 24.04 -14.40
N PRO A 193 23.54 25.04 -13.96
CA PRO A 193 23.86 25.24 -12.55
C PRO A 193 22.63 25.56 -11.68
N ASN A 194 21.56 26.11 -12.27
CA ASN A 194 20.31 26.41 -11.55
C ASN A 194 19.49 25.15 -11.24
N ILE A 195 19.63 24.08 -12.03
CA ILE A 195 19.03 22.78 -11.74
C ILE A 195 19.95 22.01 -10.80
N GLU A 196 21.23 21.86 -11.17
CA GLU A 196 22.22 21.09 -10.40
C GLU A 196 22.31 21.52 -8.93
N LYS A 197 22.25 22.83 -8.65
CA LYS A 197 22.34 23.32 -7.27
C LYS A 197 21.11 23.02 -6.42
N ASN A 198 19.91 23.12 -6.99
CA ASN A 198 18.66 23.23 -6.21
C ASN A 198 17.74 22.00 -6.31
N LEU A 199 17.82 21.21 -7.38
CA LEU A 199 16.90 20.08 -7.62
C LEU A 199 16.99 19.00 -6.53
N PHE A 200 18.21 18.75 -6.03
CA PHE A 200 18.49 17.66 -5.10
C PHE A 200 18.41 18.08 -3.63
N ASP A 201 18.11 19.35 -3.32
CA ASP A 201 18.16 19.86 -1.95
C ASP A 201 17.09 19.23 -1.04
N ASN A 202 15.90 19.05 -1.60
CA ASN A 202 14.72 18.50 -0.93
C ASN A 202 14.54 17.00 -1.17
N ALA A 203 15.26 16.42 -2.13
CA ALA A 203 15.21 15.00 -2.43
C ALA A 203 15.62 14.16 -1.21
N ARG A 204 14.74 13.24 -0.81
CA ARG A 204 14.95 12.22 0.23
C ARG A 204 14.70 10.81 -0.29
N LYS A 205 13.95 10.70 -1.39
CA LYS A 205 13.57 9.45 -2.02
C LYS A 205 14.03 9.42 -3.47
N LEU A 206 14.67 8.33 -3.87
CA LEU A 206 15.00 8.04 -5.25
C LEU A 206 14.30 6.76 -5.71
N ALA A 207 13.76 6.79 -6.92
CA ALA A 207 13.39 5.59 -7.66
C ALA A 207 14.20 5.50 -8.96
N LEU A 208 15.00 4.44 -9.07
CA LEU A 208 15.91 4.21 -10.16
C LEU A 208 15.39 3.04 -11.00
N TYR A 209 15.22 3.30 -12.30
CA TYR A 209 14.68 2.38 -13.28
C TYR A 209 15.69 2.16 -14.42
N PRO A 210 16.88 1.60 -14.15
CA PRO A 210 17.88 1.38 -15.19
C PRO A 210 17.53 0.20 -16.11
N GLU A 211 17.50 0.49 -17.41
CA GLU A 211 17.30 -0.47 -18.52
C GLU A 211 18.48 -0.50 -19.50
N ASN A 212 19.25 0.59 -19.53
CA ASN A 212 20.35 0.83 -20.47
C ASN A 212 21.47 1.62 -19.77
N ARG A 213 22.56 1.92 -20.48
CA ARG A 213 23.71 2.63 -19.87
C ARG A 213 23.38 4.10 -19.57
N GLU A 214 22.46 4.70 -20.30
CA GLU A 214 22.03 6.10 -20.19
C GLU A 214 21.24 6.33 -18.89
N SER A 215 20.18 5.55 -18.68
CA SER A 215 19.37 5.53 -17.45
C SER A 215 20.19 5.11 -16.22
N LEU A 216 21.12 4.16 -16.36
CA LEU A 216 22.06 3.77 -15.29
C LEU A 216 23.01 4.92 -14.91
N ASN A 217 23.55 5.66 -15.88
CA ASN A 217 24.41 6.83 -15.63
C ASN A 217 23.62 8.02 -15.04
N LEU A 218 22.36 8.21 -15.43
CA LEU A 218 21.46 9.19 -14.80
C LEU A 218 21.19 8.81 -13.35
N GLY A 219 20.90 7.53 -13.08
CA GLY A 219 20.70 7.00 -11.74
C GLY A 219 21.93 7.23 -10.83
N ARG A 220 23.15 6.96 -11.34
CA ARG A 220 24.40 7.30 -10.65
C ARG A 220 24.43 8.77 -10.23
N TYR A 221 24.16 9.70 -11.17
CA TYR A 221 24.19 11.14 -10.89
C TYR A 221 23.19 11.53 -9.80
N PHE A 222 22.00 10.91 -9.77
CA PHE A 222 20.99 11.17 -8.74
C PHE A 222 21.43 10.67 -7.36
N VAL A 223 22.00 9.46 -7.27
CA VAL A 223 22.54 8.94 -6.00
C VAL A 223 23.71 9.80 -5.51
N GLU A 224 24.66 10.15 -6.39
CA GLU A 224 25.81 10.98 -6.07
C GLU A 224 25.38 12.35 -5.49
N LYS A 225 24.35 12.99 -6.07
CA LYS A 225 23.83 14.29 -5.61
C LYS A 225 22.93 14.23 -4.36
N THR A 226 22.50 13.05 -3.91
CA THR A 226 21.58 12.89 -2.76
C THR A 226 22.16 12.11 -1.58
N THR A 227 23.37 11.56 -1.71
CA THR A 227 24.00 10.62 -0.76
C THR A 227 23.95 11.03 0.71
N GLU A 228 24.09 12.32 1.03
CA GLU A 228 24.02 12.82 2.41
C GLU A 228 22.60 12.83 3.02
N LYS A 229 21.56 12.94 2.17
CA LYS A 229 20.16 13.19 2.56
C LYS A 229 19.22 12.03 2.19
N LEU A 230 19.70 11.00 1.50
CA LEU A 230 18.89 9.89 1.00
C LEU A 230 18.33 9.04 2.17
N GLU A 231 17.01 8.95 2.26
CA GLU A 231 16.25 8.21 3.28
C GLU A 231 15.62 6.92 2.71
N GLU A 232 15.15 6.96 1.46
CA GLU A 232 14.59 5.82 0.73
C GLU A 232 15.22 5.65 -0.66
N LEU A 233 15.62 4.42 -0.98
CA LEU A 233 16.17 4.04 -2.28
C LEU A 233 15.37 2.86 -2.88
N ILE A 234 14.73 3.11 -4.01
CA ILE A 234 14.07 2.11 -4.85
C ILE A 234 14.95 1.87 -6.08
N ILE A 235 15.29 0.62 -6.38
CA ILE A 235 16.00 0.23 -7.60
C ILE A 235 15.24 -0.93 -8.26
N HIS A 236 14.78 -0.71 -9.48
CA HIS A 236 14.18 -1.72 -10.35
C HIS A 236 15.06 -1.85 -11.60
N ALA A 237 15.85 -2.92 -11.69
CA ALA A 237 16.68 -3.17 -12.87
C ALA A 237 15.88 -3.97 -13.93
N HIS A 238 15.88 -3.50 -15.18
CA HIS A 238 15.14 -4.14 -16.27
C HIS A 238 15.97 -4.12 -17.56
N PHE A 239 17.04 -4.92 -17.55
CA PHE A 239 17.88 -5.16 -18.72
C PHE A 239 17.38 -6.43 -19.43
N GLU A 240 16.15 -6.40 -19.95
CA GLU A 240 15.58 -7.54 -20.68
C GLU A 240 16.26 -7.70 -22.05
N THR A 241 16.86 -8.87 -22.27
CA THR A 241 17.22 -9.34 -23.61
C THR A 241 15.94 -9.78 -24.32
N ILE A 242 15.26 -8.85 -24.99
CA ILE A 242 14.16 -9.17 -25.90
C ILE A 242 14.68 -10.17 -26.94
N ASP A 243 13.90 -11.22 -27.22
CA ASP A 243 14.25 -12.33 -28.11
C ASP A 243 14.77 -11.89 -29.50
N ASP A 244 15.54 -12.79 -30.13
CA ASP A 244 16.46 -12.67 -31.29
C ASP A 244 16.04 -11.87 -32.56
N HIS A 245 14.88 -11.20 -32.58
CA HIS A 245 14.29 -10.56 -33.77
C HIS A 245 14.00 -9.05 -33.63
N SER A 246 14.45 -8.41 -32.55
CA SER A 246 14.58 -6.94 -32.51
C SER A 246 15.97 -6.54 -32.02
N PRO A 247 16.57 -5.44 -32.53
CA PRO A 247 17.81 -4.92 -31.97
C PRO A 247 17.53 -4.38 -30.57
N SER A 248 17.91 -5.16 -29.55
CA SER A 248 17.77 -4.77 -28.14
C SER A 248 18.51 -3.46 -27.88
N ARG A 249 17.89 -2.53 -27.14
CA ARG A 249 18.55 -1.27 -26.75
C ARG A 249 19.68 -1.48 -25.72
N SER A 250 19.79 -2.67 -25.12
CA SER A 250 20.75 -2.99 -24.08
C SER A 250 21.74 -4.08 -24.53
N ASP A 251 22.88 -3.67 -25.10
CA ASP A 251 24.04 -4.54 -25.40
C ASP A 251 24.74 -5.12 -24.13
N VAL A 252 24.11 -5.04 -22.96
CA VAL A 252 24.72 -5.39 -21.67
C VAL A 252 24.38 -6.83 -21.31
N SER A 253 25.39 -7.70 -21.32
CA SER A 253 25.22 -9.09 -20.88
C SER A 253 24.89 -9.18 -19.38
N VAL A 254 24.07 -10.17 -19.00
CA VAL A 254 23.72 -10.47 -17.59
C VAL A 254 24.97 -10.69 -16.71
N ARG A 255 26.07 -11.20 -17.30
CA ARG A 255 27.35 -11.40 -16.61
C ARG A 255 28.15 -10.10 -16.39
N GLU A 256 28.02 -9.12 -17.28
CA GLU A 256 28.60 -7.79 -17.08
C GLU A 256 27.79 -6.98 -16.07
N LEU A 257 26.46 -7.13 -16.08
CA LEU A 257 25.53 -6.36 -15.25
C LEU A 257 25.73 -6.59 -13.75
N ASN A 258 25.82 -7.86 -13.35
CA ASN A 258 25.71 -8.30 -11.96
C ASN A 258 27.06 -8.48 -11.26
N ASP A 259 27.06 -8.34 -9.93
CA ASP A 259 28.24 -8.58 -9.10
C ASP A 259 28.71 -10.04 -9.21
N THR A 260 30.02 -10.26 -9.05
CA THR A 260 30.67 -11.56 -9.17
C THR A 260 31.57 -11.83 -7.97
N ALA A 261 31.96 -13.09 -7.76
CA ALA A 261 32.93 -13.45 -6.71
C ALA A 261 34.28 -12.72 -6.79
N THR A 262 34.62 -12.12 -7.95
CA THR A 262 35.85 -11.34 -8.18
C THR A 262 35.67 -9.83 -8.05
N GLY A 263 34.45 -9.31 -7.86
CA GLY A 263 34.20 -7.88 -7.70
C GLY A 263 32.85 -7.39 -8.25
N PRO A 264 32.57 -6.08 -8.09
CA PRO A 264 31.31 -5.46 -8.48
C PRO A 264 31.09 -5.42 -9.99
N GLY A 265 29.85 -5.71 -10.40
CA GLY A 265 29.37 -5.66 -11.78
C GLY A 265 29.03 -4.23 -12.21
N LEU A 266 28.55 -4.09 -13.45
CA LEU A 266 28.22 -2.79 -14.04
C LEU A 266 27.16 -2.02 -13.24
N LEU A 267 26.16 -2.70 -12.66
CA LEU A 267 25.10 -2.05 -11.89
C LEU A 267 25.68 -1.38 -10.64
N ALA A 268 26.38 -2.14 -9.79
CA ALA A 268 26.95 -1.61 -8.55
C ALA A 268 28.07 -0.61 -8.82
N ARG A 269 28.98 -0.92 -9.76
CA ARG A 269 30.11 -0.05 -10.14
C ARG A 269 29.68 1.26 -10.77
N THR A 270 28.55 1.29 -11.48
CA THR A 270 28.01 2.53 -12.05
C THR A 270 27.22 3.31 -11.00
N LEU A 271 26.15 2.74 -10.44
CA LEU A 271 25.25 3.47 -9.53
C LEU A 271 25.95 3.97 -8.26
N PHE A 272 26.82 3.15 -7.67
CA PHE A 272 27.53 3.45 -6.43
C PHE A 272 29.00 3.79 -6.67
N GLY A 273 29.38 4.11 -7.90
CA GLY A 273 30.78 4.33 -8.30
C GLY A 273 31.49 5.47 -7.55
N HIS A 274 30.75 6.44 -7.01
CA HIS A 274 31.29 7.52 -6.16
C HIS A 274 31.66 7.07 -4.73
N PHE A 275 31.25 5.87 -4.31
CA PHE A 275 31.72 5.23 -3.08
C PHE A 275 32.97 4.36 -3.29
N MET A 276 33.50 4.20 -4.51
CA MET A 276 34.68 3.36 -4.73
C MET A 276 35.96 4.03 -4.20
N PRO A 277 36.89 3.27 -3.57
CA PRO A 277 36.80 1.85 -3.22
C PRO A 277 35.84 1.58 -2.05
N PHE A 278 34.99 0.56 -2.19
CA PHE A 278 33.91 0.28 -1.24
C PHE A 278 34.43 -0.10 0.16
N GLU A 279 35.64 -0.63 0.26
CA GLU A 279 36.28 -1.07 1.49
C GLU A 279 36.53 0.06 2.49
N SER A 280 36.74 1.29 1.99
CA SER A 280 36.96 2.50 2.80
C SER A 280 35.88 3.56 2.60
N CYS A 281 34.73 3.20 2.04
CA CYS A 281 33.64 4.14 1.78
C CYS A 281 32.90 4.56 3.06
N THR A 282 32.31 5.75 3.03
CA THR A 282 31.36 6.17 4.08
C THR A 282 29.97 5.67 3.70
N LYS A 283 29.30 4.95 4.61
CA LYS A 283 27.94 4.46 4.39
C LYS A 283 26.92 5.60 4.20
N PHE A 284 25.82 5.33 3.51
CA PHE A 284 24.65 6.19 3.54
C PHE A 284 24.24 6.46 5.00
N GLN A 285 24.16 7.74 5.38
CA GLN A 285 23.96 8.11 6.79
C GLN A 285 22.50 7.97 7.24
N ASN A 286 21.56 8.29 6.32
CA ASN A 286 20.13 8.45 6.59
C ASN A 286 19.24 7.37 5.91
N LEU A 287 19.82 6.47 5.11
CA LEU A 287 19.06 5.45 4.38
C LEU A 287 18.43 4.45 5.37
N THR A 288 17.10 4.41 5.38
CA THR A 288 16.27 3.58 6.27
C THR A 288 15.25 2.72 5.53
N SER A 289 15.00 2.98 4.24
CA SER A 289 14.13 2.17 3.39
C SER A 289 14.87 1.75 2.12
N LEU A 290 14.91 0.44 1.84
CA LEU A 290 15.53 -0.13 0.65
C LEU A 290 14.55 -1.05 -0.07
N ARG A 291 14.32 -0.77 -1.35
CA ARG A 291 13.46 -1.56 -2.24
C ARG A 291 14.24 -2.03 -3.46
N LEU A 292 14.33 -3.34 -3.66
CA LEU A 292 15.09 -3.98 -4.74
C LEU A 292 14.16 -4.81 -5.60
N HIS A 293 14.20 -4.61 -6.92
CA HIS A 293 13.38 -5.36 -7.86
C HIS A 293 14.23 -5.85 -9.05
N ARG A 294 14.21 -7.17 -9.31
CA ARG A 294 14.96 -7.85 -10.39
C ARG A 294 16.48 -7.63 -10.38
N ILE A 295 17.09 -7.59 -9.19
CA ILE A 295 18.55 -7.46 -9.00
C ILE A 295 19.12 -8.81 -8.55
N SER A 296 20.26 -9.25 -9.12
CA SER A 296 20.97 -10.44 -8.62
C SER A 296 21.73 -10.12 -7.33
N LEU A 297 21.33 -10.74 -6.22
CA LEU A 297 21.86 -10.50 -4.88
C LEU A 297 22.98 -11.47 -4.47
N ARG A 298 23.16 -12.57 -5.22
CA ARG A 298 24.07 -13.70 -4.91
C ARG A 298 25.47 -13.30 -4.45
N TYR A 299 26.09 -12.34 -5.14
CA TYR A 299 27.41 -11.78 -4.78
C TYR A 299 27.35 -10.33 -4.30
N CYS A 300 26.18 -9.68 -4.42
CA CYS A 300 26.05 -8.27 -4.09
C CYS A 300 26.06 -8.04 -2.57
N ALA A 301 25.65 -9.01 -1.77
CA ALA A 301 25.50 -8.85 -0.33
C ALA A 301 26.80 -8.38 0.37
N ASP A 302 27.97 -8.92 0.00
CA ASP A 302 29.26 -8.50 0.56
C ASP A 302 29.63 -7.06 0.16
N THR A 303 29.26 -6.61 -1.04
CA THR A 303 29.53 -5.27 -1.56
C THR A 303 28.54 -4.24 -0.99
N TRP A 304 27.25 -4.56 -0.96
CA TRP A 304 26.18 -3.66 -0.51
C TRP A 304 26.23 -3.43 1.00
N CYS A 305 26.62 -4.44 1.79
CA CYS A 305 26.91 -4.26 3.21
C CYS A 305 28.10 -3.32 3.50
N LYS A 306 28.89 -2.89 2.49
CA LYS A 306 29.94 -1.86 2.66
C LYS A 306 29.37 -0.45 2.70
N PHE A 307 28.40 -0.11 1.84
CA PHE A 307 27.84 1.24 1.73
C PHE A 307 26.44 1.40 2.34
N VAL A 308 25.70 0.31 2.59
CA VAL A 308 24.42 0.31 3.32
C VAL A 308 24.64 -0.05 4.80
N ASP A 309 24.01 0.66 5.73
CA ASP A 309 24.00 0.32 7.16
C ASP A 309 22.70 -0.38 7.56
N PHE A 310 22.65 -1.69 7.35
CA PHE A 310 21.46 -2.51 7.61
C PHE A 310 20.99 -2.48 9.08
N HIS A 311 21.82 -2.12 10.06
CA HIS A 311 21.38 -1.93 11.45
C HIS A 311 20.31 -0.83 11.60
N LYS A 312 20.38 0.21 10.75
CA LYS A 312 19.43 1.33 10.73
C LYS A 312 18.19 1.05 9.86
N MET A 313 18.21 0.00 9.05
CA MET A 313 17.14 -0.30 8.10
C MET A 313 15.81 -0.53 8.84
N GLN A 314 14.78 0.17 8.39
CA GLN A 314 13.41 0.10 8.89
C GLN A 314 12.50 -0.64 7.92
N CYS A 315 12.71 -0.45 6.62
CA CYS A 315 11.95 -1.12 5.57
C CYS A 315 12.89 -1.84 4.59
N LEU A 316 12.71 -3.16 4.45
CA LEU A 316 13.42 -3.96 3.44
C LEU A 316 12.39 -4.65 2.55
N ARG A 317 12.40 -4.31 1.26
CA ARG A 317 11.47 -4.86 0.26
C ARG A 317 12.24 -5.47 -0.91
N ILE A 318 12.02 -6.75 -1.20
CA ILE A 318 12.78 -7.51 -2.19
C ILE A 318 11.80 -8.23 -3.13
N TYR A 319 11.95 -7.98 -4.43
CA TYR A 319 11.01 -8.43 -5.46
C TYR A 319 11.76 -9.12 -6.61
N HIS A 320 11.51 -10.41 -6.84
CA HIS A 320 12.08 -11.18 -7.95
C HIS A 320 13.62 -11.08 -8.08
N CYS A 321 14.34 -10.97 -6.96
CA CYS A 321 15.79 -10.81 -6.91
C CYS A 321 16.52 -12.15 -6.70
N PRO A 322 17.20 -12.74 -7.71
CA PRO A 322 17.86 -14.03 -7.57
C PRO A 322 19.02 -13.98 -6.57
N GLY A 323 19.21 -15.04 -5.77
CA GLY A 323 20.27 -15.05 -4.74
C GLY A 323 19.88 -14.30 -3.46
N VAL A 324 18.59 -14.13 -3.17
CA VAL A 324 18.09 -13.46 -1.95
C VAL A 324 18.47 -14.22 -0.68
N ASP A 325 18.55 -15.56 -0.76
CA ASP A 325 19.15 -16.46 0.22
C ASP A 325 20.50 -15.93 0.75
N SER A 326 21.37 -15.51 -0.16
CA SER A 326 22.74 -15.07 0.12
C SER A 326 22.75 -13.71 0.83
N LEU A 327 21.81 -12.82 0.50
CA LEU A 327 21.61 -11.57 1.24
C LEU A 327 21.04 -11.85 2.64
N LEU A 328 19.98 -12.64 2.78
CA LEU A 328 19.36 -12.98 4.06
C LEU A 328 20.36 -13.70 5.00
N GLY A 329 21.19 -14.59 4.47
CA GLY A 329 22.28 -15.25 5.21
C GLY A 329 23.38 -14.28 5.67
N GLN A 330 23.68 -13.23 4.89
CA GLN A 330 24.60 -12.16 5.30
C GLN A 330 23.98 -11.22 6.35
N LEU A 331 22.72 -10.84 6.17
CA LEU A 331 21.96 -10.04 7.15
C LEU A 331 21.70 -10.81 8.44
N SER A 332 21.71 -12.14 8.43
CA SER A 332 21.64 -12.97 9.64
C SER A 332 22.91 -12.90 10.51
N ARG A 333 24.02 -12.32 10.01
CA ARG A 333 25.26 -12.17 10.78
C ARG A 333 25.17 -10.97 11.72
N ALA A 334 25.68 -11.11 12.96
CA ALA A 334 25.62 -10.07 13.99
C ALA A 334 26.25 -8.70 13.61
N ALA A 335 27.12 -8.67 12.59
CA ALA A 335 27.72 -7.46 12.04
C ALA A 335 26.84 -6.68 11.05
N HIS A 336 25.72 -7.28 10.60
CA HIS A 336 24.80 -6.71 9.61
C HIS A 336 23.32 -6.82 10.02
N LEU A 337 23.01 -7.57 11.09
CA LEU A 337 21.64 -7.83 11.56
C LEU A 337 20.83 -6.53 11.80
N PRO A 338 19.73 -6.32 11.06
CA PRO A 338 18.85 -5.18 11.26
C PRO A 338 18.29 -5.12 12.68
N ARG A 339 18.37 -3.94 13.32
CA ARG A 339 17.92 -3.71 14.70
C ARG A 339 16.68 -2.82 14.80
N LYS A 340 16.26 -2.23 13.68
CA LYS A 340 15.13 -1.31 13.56
C LYS A 340 14.14 -1.73 12.47
N LEU A 341 14.22 -2.97 12.00
CA LEU A 341 13.40 -3.46 10.89
C LEU A 341 11.96 -3.61 11.38
N HIS A 342 11.07 -2.83 10.77
CA HIS A 342 9.63 -2.82 11.03
C HIS A 342 8.83 -3.36 9.85
N VAL A 343 9.36 -3.25 8.63
CA VAL A 343 8.72 -3.76 7.41
C VAL A 343 9.65 -4.73 6.70
N LEU A 344 9.17 -5.96 6.49
CA LEU A 344 9.82 -6.95 5.63
C LEU A 344 8.83 -7.42 4.56
N GLU A 345 9.21 -7.23 3.30
CA GLU A 345 8.44 -7.66 2.14
C GLU A 345 9.32 -8.47 1.20
N LEU A 346 8.91 -9.70 0.91
CA LEU A 346 9.61 -10.61 0.00
C LEU A 346 8.62 -11.18 -1.00
N GLN A 347 8.73 -10.77 -2.27
CA GLN A 347 8.11 -11.48 -3.41
C GLN A 347 9.22 -12.21 -4.18
N HIS A 348 9.18 -13.54 -4.26
CA HIS A 348 10.21 -14.30 -4.96
C HIS A 348 9.68 -15.60 -5.58
N LYS A 349 10.41 -16.10 -6.58
CA LYS A 349 10.24 -17.47 -7.08
C LYS A 349 11.45 -18.26 -6.60
N ASP A 350 11.22 -19.14 -5.63
CA ASP A 350 12.28 -19.93 -5.01
C ASP A 350 12.78 -21.04 -5.95
N ASN A 351 13.83 -21.73 -5.53
CA ASN A 351 14.38 -22.88 -6.22
C ASN A 351 13.84 -24.21 -5.64
N THR A 352 14.18 -25.33 -6.29
CA THR A 352 13.71 -26.66 -5.90
C THR A 352 14.11 -27.09 -4.50
N GLU A 353 15.13 -26.46 -3.91
CA GLU A 353 15.65 -26.75 -2.57
C GLU A 353 15.09 -25.81 -1.49
N ASN A 354 14.18 -24.88 -1.85
CA ASN A 354 13.61 -23.85 -0.97
C ASN A 354 14.68 -22.98 -0.27
N GLU A 355 15.80 -22.66 -0.93
CA GLU A 355 16.91 -21.93 -0.28
C GLU A 355 16.48 -20.52 0.20
N ALA A 356 15.60 -19.83 -0.53
CA ALA A 356 15.13 -18.50 -0.12
C ALA A 356 14.19 -18.58 1.09
N LEU A 357 13.28 -19.56 1.12
CA LEU A 357 12.39 -19.82 2.26
C LEU A 357 13.19 -20.20 3.51
N LEU A 358 14.16 -21.12 3.41
CA LEU A 358 15.00 -21.54 4.54
C LEU A 358 15.83 -20.37 5.10
N ALA A 359 16.37 -19.52 4.23
CA ALA A 359 17.10 -18.31 4.63
C ALA A 359 16.17 -17.27 5.29
N LEU A 360 14.93 -17.13 4.81
CA LEU A 360 13.89 -16.28 5.40
C LEU A 360 13.51 -16.75 6.80
N GLU A 361 13.26 -18.04 7.01
CA GLU A 361 12.90 -18.59 8.32
C GLU A 361 14.01 -18.37 9.35
N GLY A 362 15.27 -18.65 8.97
CA GLY A 362 16.44 -18.37 9.78
C GLY A 362 16.56 -16.88 10.14
N PHE A 363 16.32 -15.99 9.17
CA PHE A 363 16.35 -14.55 9.38
C PHE A 363 15.23 -14.05 10.31
N LEU A 364 13.98 -14.50 10.11
CA LEU A 364 12.84 -14.18 10.97
C LEU A 364 13.08 -14.63 12.42
N CYS A 365 13.75 -15.76 12.63
CA CYS A 365 14.13 -16.23 13.97
C CYS A 365 15.17 -15.34 14.68
N LEU A 366 15.85 -14.43 13.96
CA LEU A 366 16.85 -13.53 14.51
C LEU A 366 16.30 -12.11 14.73
N VAL A 367 15.62 -11.52 13.74
CA VAL A 367 15.03 -10.17 13.86
C VAL A 367 13.83 -10.14 14.83
N SER A 368 13.39 -8.95 15.22
CA SER A 368 12.25 -8.75 16.12
C SER A 368 11.70 -7.34 15.95
N GLY A 369 10.41 -7.11 16.23
CA GLY A 369 9.80 -5.79 16.09
C GLY A 369 9.27 -5.47 14.67
N LEU A 370 9.01 -6.48 13.85
CA LEU A 370 8.26 -6.32 12.60
C LEU A 370 6.81 -5.92 12.92
N ASN A 371 6.34 -4.90 12.21
CA ASN A 371 4.94 -4.47 12.16
C ASN A 371 4.27 -5.08 10.93
N ASP A 372 4.97 -5.05 9.80
CA ASP A 372 4.46 -5.52 8.51
C ASP A 372 5.33 -6.68 8.02
N LEU A 373 4.71 -7.84 7.84
CA LEU A 373 5.33 -9.03 7.25
C LEU A 373 4.56 -9.46 6.02
N ILE A 374 5.20 -9.33 4.85
CA ILE A 374 4.64 -9.66 3.54
C ILE A 374 5.53 -10.69 2.85
N ILE A 375 4.96 -11.85 2.51
CA ILE A 375 5.66 -12.99 1.90
C ILE A 375 4.81 -13.50 0.73
N ASP A 376 5.34 -13.44 -0.49
CA ASP A 376 4.81 -14.13 -1.67
C ASP A 376 5.93 -15.00 -2.26
N LEU A 377 5.82 -16.33 -2.10
CA LEU A 377 6.84 -17.28 -2.56
C LEU A 377 6.24 -18.30 -3.53
N GLN A 378 6.74 -18.31 -4.75
CA GLN A 378 6.40 -19.29 -5.78
C GLN A 378 7.42 -20.43 -5.81
N ASN A 379 7.00 -21.59 -6.31
CA ASN A 379 7.81 -22.83 -6.38
C ASN A 379 8.27 -23.39 -5.02
N VAL A 380 7.54 -23.12 -3.93
CA VAL A 380 7.87 -23.63 -2.59
C VAL A 380 7.02 -24.84 -2.20
N LYS A 381 7.60 -25.72 -1.37
CA LYS A 381 6.94 -26.97 -0.91
C LYS A 381 6.14 -26.81 0.38
N THR A 382 6.41 -25.77 1.16
CA THR A 382 5.81 -25.52 2.49
C THR A 382 5.60 -24.02 2.71
N LEU A 383 4.72 -23.67 3.64
CA LEU A 383 4.58 -22.29 4.14
C LEU A 383 5.71 -21.94 5.13
N PRO A 384 5.96 -20.63 5.38
CA PRO A 384 6.91 -20.19 6.40
C PRO A 384 6.50 -20.66 7.81
N ALA A 385 7.45 -21.17 8.57
CA ALA A 385 7.24 -21.69 9.91
C ALA A 385 6.59 -20.68 10.86
N VAL A 386 5.49 -21.10 11.50
CA VAL A 386 4.71 -20.31 12.47
C VAL A 386 5.56 -19.68 13.57
N ALA A 387 6.65 -20.33 13.99
CA ALA A 387 7.54 -19.84 15.03
C ALA A 387 8.20 -18.49 14.66
N GLY A 388 8.55 -18.28 13.38
CA GLY A 388 9.08 -17.01 12.88
C GLY A 388 8.05 -15.89 12.99
N ILE A 389 6.83 -16.13 12.52
CA ILE A 389 5.72 -15.16 12.55
C ILE A 389 5.35 -14.79 14.00
N VAL A 390 5.14 -15.80 14.85
CA VAL A 390 4.73 -15.63 16.26
C VAL A 390 5.78 -14.88 17.09
N ARG A 391 7.06 -14.88 16.69
CA ARG A 391 8.09 -14.05 17.33
C ARG A 391 7.76 -12.55 17.31
N HIS A 392 7.01 -12.09 16.32
CA HIS A 392 6.64 -10.68 16.11
C HIS A 392 5.30 -10.28 16.74
N HIS A 393 4.62 -11.18 17.47
CA HIS A 393 3.24 -11.01 17.97
C HIS A 393 2.91 -9.71 18.72
N LYS A 394 3.90 -9.03 19.31
CA LYS A 394 3.71 -7.77 20.07
C LYS A 394 3.64 -6.53 19.19
N THR A 395 4.12 -6.61 17.96
CA THR A 395 4.28 -5.47 17.03
C THR A 395 3.58 -5.70 15.71
N LEU A 396 3.33 -6.96 15.33
CA LEU A 396 2.75 -7.33 14.05
C LEU A 396 1.31 -6.78 13.89
N GLU A 397 1.15 -5.81 13.00
CA GLU A 397 -0.10 -5.14 12.63
C GLU A 397 -0.60 -5.62 11.26
N LEU A 398 0.31 -5.98 10.34
CA LEU A 398 0.00 -6.53 9.03
C LEU A 398 0.71 -7.88 8.80
N LEU A 399 -0.07 -8.88 8.38
CA LEU A 399 0.42 -10.19 7.98
C LEU A 399 -0.18 -10.58 6.63
N ASN A 400 0.69 -10.82 5.66
CA ASN A 400 0.32 -11.13 4.29
C ASN A 400 1.19 -12.30 3.82
N ILE A 401 0.63 -13.51 3.75
CA ILE A 401 1.39 -14.73 3.44
C ILE A 401 0.71 -15.51 2.33
N HIS A 402 1.44 -15.65 1.23
CA HIS A 402 1.05 -16.39 0.04
C HIS A 402 2.23 -17.27 -0.38
N CYS A 403 1.96 -18.55 -0.61
CA CYS A 403 2.95 -19.50 -1.10
C CYS A 403 2.27 -20.44 -2.08
N SER A 404 2.96 -20.81 -3.17
CA SER A 404 2.43 -21.75 -4.16
C SER A 404 3.47 -22.79 -4.57
N GLY A 405 3.01 -24.01 -4.82
CA GLY A 405 3.85 -25.10 -5.32
C GLY A 405 4.39 -24.86 -6.74
N GLU A 406 5.08 -25.85 -7.28
CA GLU A 406 5.40 -25.88 -8.71
C GLU A 406 4.12 -26.07 -9.53
N GLY A 407 3.80 -25.11 -10.40
CA GLY A 407 2.70 -25.27 -11.36
C GLY A 407 2.99 -26.41 -12.33
N SER A 408 2.05 -27.34 -12.48
CA SER A 408 2.17 -28.45 -13.44
C SER A 408 2.28 -27.91 -14.86
N SER A 409 3.47 -27.99 -15.45
CA SER A 409 3.77 -27.48 -16.80
C SER A 409 3.24 -28.36 -17.94
N THR A 410 2.23 -29.17 -17.69
CA THR A 410 1.51 -29.94 -18.73
C THR A 410 0.11 -29.38 -18.93
N PRO A 411 -0.13 -28.57 -19.98
CA PRO A 411 -1.47 -28.15 -20.37
C PRO A 411 -2.23 -29.35 -20.94
N LEU A 412 -2.94 -30.07 -20.09
CA LEU A 412 -3.92 -31.07 -20.53
C LEU A 412 -5.07 -30.33 -21.21
N VAL A 413 -5.34 -30.69 -22.47
CA VAL A 413 -6.35 -30.06 -23.33
C VAL A 413 -7.73 -30.19 -22.66
N GLY A 414 -8.20 -29.09 -22.06
CA GLY A 414 -9.52 -29.01 -21.44
C GLY A 414 -9.59 -28.17 -20.16
N ASP A 415 -8.48 -28.01 -19.43
CA ASP A 415 -8.44 -27.21 -18.20
C ASP A 415 -7.57 -25.95 -18.41
N MET A 416 -8.20 -24.77 -18.37
CA MET A 416 -7.59 -23.48 -18.71
C MET A 416 -7.14 -22.67 -17.47
N SER A 417 -7.00 -23.33 -16.32
CA SER A 417 -6.37 -22.77 -15.11
C SER A 417 -5.10 -23.56 -14.78
N CYS A 418 -3.99 -23.18 -15.39
CA CYS A 418 -2.66 -23.66 -15.03
C CYS A 418 -2.11 -22.90 -13.81
N ASP A 419 -2.91 -22.85 -12.75
CA ASP A 419 -2.61 -22.10 -11.53
C ASP A 419 -2.00 -23.04 -10.49
N ALA A 420 -0.81 -22.70 -9.99
CA ALA A 420 -0.24 -23.39 -8.84
C ALA A 420 -1.15 -23.20 -7.62
N GLU A 421 -1.60 -24.31 -7.02
CA GLU A 421 -2.48 -24.27 -5.85
C GLU A 421 -1.77 -23.54 -4.70
N GLU A 422 -2.54 -22.74 -3.96
CA GLU A 422 -2.01 -22.04 -2.79
C GLU A 422 -1.79 -23.02 -1.65
N LEU A 423 -0.66 -22.91 -0.98
CA LEU A 423 -0.44 -23.62 0.27
C LEU A 423 -1.29 -22.99 1.36
N VAL A 424 -1.95 -23.82 2.16
CA VAL A 424 -2.83 -23.43 3.28
C VAL A 424 -2.19 -23.96 4.57
N TYR A 425 -2.17 -23.15 5.63
CA TYR A 425 -1.74 -23.59 6.96
C TYR A 425 -2.68 -24.68 7.50
N ASP A 426 -2.17 -25.59 8.34
CA ASP A 426 -3.06 -26.49 9.05
C ASP A 426 -3.87 -25.76 10.15
N MET A 427 -4.85 -26.47 10.74
CA MET A 427 -5.73 -25.91 11.77
C MET A 427 -5.00 -25.47 13.05
N GLU A 428 -3.96 -26.20 13.47
CA GLU A 428 -3.20 -25.92 14.68
C GLU A 428 -2.23 -24.75 14.46
N GLU A 429 -1.57 -24.73 13.30
CA GLU A 429 -0.67 -23.68 12.86
C GLU A 429 -1.39 -22.33 12.73
N PHE A 430 -2.53 -22.31 12.02
CA PHE A 430 -3.30 -21.09 11.83
C PHE A 430 -3.92 -20.56 13.12
N ASP A 431 -4.43 -21.44 13.98
CA ASP A 431 -4.96 -21.05 15.29
C ASP A 431 -3.87 -20.50 16.21
N LYS A 432 -2.64 -21.05 16.14
CA LYS A 432 -1.47 -20.57 16.88
C LYS A 432 -1.01 -19.18 16.39
N ILE A 433 -1.05 -18.90 15.09
CA ILE A 433 -0.85 -17.54 14.56
C ILE A 433 -1.89 -16.61 15.19
N CYS A 434 -3.18 -16.88 14.96
CA CYS A 434 -4.28 -16.00 15.39
C CYS A 434 -4.37 -15.80 16.91
N SER A 435 -4.01 -16.82 17.71
CA SER A 435 -4.02 -16.74 19.17
C SER A 435 -2.85 -15.93 19.73
N ALA A 436 -1.71 -15.89 19.03
CA ALA A 436 -0.56 -15.09 19.46
C ALA A 436 -0.65 -13.63 18.99
N THR A 437 -0.99 -13.40 17.71
CA THR A 437 -0.88 -12.08 17.04
C THR A 437 -2.06 -11.15 17.33
N SER A 438 -2.44 -10.99 18.60
CA SER A 438 -3.63 -10.22 19.02
C SER A 438 -3.66 -8.73 18.60
N HIS A 439 -2.52 -8.16 18.18
CA HIS A 439 -2.40 -6.79 17.66
C HIS A 439 -2.74 -6.65 16.17
N LEU A 440 -2.88 -7.75 15.43
CA LEU A 440 -3.04 -7.76 13.98
C LEU A 440 -4.27 -6.95 13.53
N GLU A 441 -4.07 -5.93 12.70
CA GLU A 441 -5.11 -5.12 12.06
C GLU A 441 -5.41 -5.62 10.63
N GLN A 442 -4.49 -6.32 9.96
CA GLN A 442 -4.68 -6.83 8.61
C GLN A 442 -4.12 -8.24 8.43
N LEU A 443 -4.93 -9.13 7.85
CA LEU A 443 -4.55 -10.52 7.53
C LEU A 443 -4.90 -10.85 6.09
N SER A 444 -3.92 -11.34 5.33
CA SER A 444 -4.10 -11.97 4.02
C SER A 444 -3.43 -13.34 3.97
N CYS A 445 -4.20 -14.37 3.60
CA CYS A 445 -3.69 -15.72 3.41
C CYS A 445 -4.67 -16.61 2.63
N ALA A 446 -4.15 -17.74 2.15
CA ALA A 446 -4.95 -18.87 1.69
C ALA A 446 -5.88 -19.40 2.80
N TRP A 447 -7.08 -19.85 2.44
CA TRP A 447 -7.99 -20.59 3.32
C TRP A 447 -8.30 -21.97 2.73
N PRO A 448 -8.66 -22.97 3.55
CA PRO A 448 -9.00 -24.32 3.08
C PRO A 448 -10.20 -24.31 2.12
N ASN A 449 -10.29 -25.29 1.23
CA ASN A 449 -11.35 -25.33 0.22
C ASN A 449 -12.73 -25.55 0.87
N ARG A 450 -13.66 -24.62 0.64
CA ARG A 450 -15.06 -24.71 1.08
C ARG A 450 -16.00 -24.72 -0.10
N SER A 451 -17.05 -25.54 -0.03
CA SER A 451 -18.21 -25.43 -0.93
C SER A 451 -19.27 -24.48 -0.38
N LEU A 452 -19.73 -23.51 -1.18
CA LEU A 452 -20.82 -22.59 -0.80
C LEU A 452 -22.20 -23.24 -0.76
N ILE A 453 -22.38 -24.39 -1.42
CA ILE A 453 -23.66 -25.12 -1.49
C ILE A 453 -23.77 -26.26 -0.46
N ARG A 454 -22.79 -26.36 0.46
CA ARG A 454 -22.75 -27.35 1.54
C ARG A 454 -22.50 -26.65 2.88
N SER A 455 -22.73 -27.38 3.97
CA SER A 455 -22.19 -27.01 5.28
C SER A 455 -20.67 -26.81 5.18
N PRO A 456 -20.09 -25.82 5.90
CA PRO A 456 -18.64 -25.64 5.92
C PRO A 456 -17.92 -26.88 6.46
N SER A 457 -16.69 -27.12 6.01
CA SER A 457 -15.81 -28.15 6.57
C SER A 457 -15.38 -27.81 8.00
N GLU A 458 -14.84 -28.79 8.72
CA GLU A 458 -14.24 -28.60 10.04
C GLU A 458 -13.05 -27.63 9.97
N GLU A 459 -12.15 -27.82 9.01
CA GLU A 459 -11.02 -26.92 8.71
C GLU A 459 -11.46 -25.47 8.48
N TRP A 460 -12.49 -25.26 7.64
CA TRP A 460 -13.03 -23.91 7.42
C TRP A 460 -13.62 -23.34 8.71
N CYS A 461 -14.36 -24.14 9.48
CA CYS A 461 -14.87 -23.69 10.78
C CYS A 461 -13.73 -23.33 11.74
N ALA A 462 -12.64 -24.10 11.79
CA ALA A 462 -11.47 -23.79 12.61
C ALA A 462 -10.88 -22.42 12.24
N PHE A 463 -10.73 -22.14 10.93
CA PHE A 463 -10.28 -20.83 10.44
C PHE A 463 -11.25 -19.69 10.83
N GLU A 464 -12.57 -19.88 10.69
CA GLU A 464 -13.58 -18.88 11.13
C GLU A 464 -13.46 -18.57 12.63
N HIS A 465 -13.21 -19.58 13.48
CA HIS A 465 -13.06 -19.40 14.93
C HIS A 465 -11.70 -18.81 15.33
N ALA A 466 -10.61 -19.21 14.66
CA ALA A 466 -9.28 -18.66 14.86
C ALA A 466 -9.25 -17.16 14.58
N VAL A 467 -9.74 -16.72 13.42
CA VAL A 467 -9.81 -15.29 13.07
C VAL A 467 -10.73 -14.50 14.02
N ALA A 468 -11.79 -15.10 14.55
CA ALA A 468 -12.66 -14.43 15.52
C ALA A 468 -11.95 -14.08 16.86
N LYS A 469 -10.76 -14.64 17.13
CA LYS A 469 -9.89 -14.25 18.26
C LYS A 469 -9.23 -12.88 18.03
N LEU A 470 -8.98 -12.49 16.77
CA LEU A 470 -8.28 -11.26 16.40
C LEU A 470 -9.19 -10.02 16.53
N ARG A 471 -9.35 -9.51 17.76
CA ARG A 471 -10.24 -8.37 18.04
C ARG A 471 -9.82 -7.05 17.37
N ASN A 472 -8.53 -6.90 17.08
CA ASN A 472 -7.99 -5.73 16.38
C ASN A 472 -8.09 -5.79 14.85
N LEU A 473 -8.42 -6.96 14.28
CA LEU A 473 -8.46 -7.14 12.83
C LEU A 473 -9.48 -6.19 12.20
N VAL A 474 -9.06 -5.44 11.19
CA VAL A 474 -9.85 -4.46 10.43
C VAL A 474 -10.16 -5.01 9.04
N THR A 475 -9.16 -5.57 8.36
CA THR A 475 -9.28 -6.21 7.05
C THR A 475 -8.89 -7.68 7.11
N LEU A 476 -9.74 -8.54 6.57
CA LEU A 476 -9.45 -9.94 6.26
C LEU A 476 -9.47 -10.13 4.74
N HIS A 477 -8.42 -10.71 4.18
CA HIS A 477 -8.30 -11.05 2.76
C HIS A 477 -8.11 -12.56 2.62
N ILE A 478 -9.02 -13.21 1.91
CA ILE A 478 -9.06 -14.65 1.69
C ILE A 478 -8.77 -14.91 0.21
N THR A 479 -7.54 -15.30 -0.11
CA THR A 479 -7.08 -15.37 -1.51
C THR A 479 -7.59 -16.59 -2.29
N THR A 480 -8.10 -17.59 -1.57
CA THR A 480 -8.76 -18.76 -2.15
C THR A 480 -10.26 -18.52 -2.34
N TRP A 481 -10.79 -18.92 -3.50
CA TRP A 481 -12.22 -18.85 -3.77
C TRP A 481 -12.98 -20.03 -3.14
N PRO A 482 -14.04 -19.78 -2.34
CA PRO A 482 -15.00 -20.82 -2.02
C PRO A 482 -15.61 -21.40 -3.30
N SER A 483 -15.53 -22.71 -3.46
CA SER A 483 -16.02 -23.43 -4.63
C SER A 483 -17.52 -23.74 -4.53
N ASN A 484 -18.06 -24.41 -5.54
CA ASN A 484 -19.39 -25.02 -5.53
C ASN A 484 -19.33 -26.55 -5.70
N LYS A 485 -18.15 -27.17 -5.54
CA LYS A 485 -17.96 -28.62 -5.69
C LYS A 485 -18.83 -29.38 -4.66
N PRO A 486 -19.36 -30.57 -5.00
CA PRO A 486 -19.15 -31.33 -6.23
C PRO A 486 -20.17 -31.03 -7.34
N SER A 487 -20.84 -29.86 -7.33
CA SER A 487 -21.65 -29.46 -8.50
C SER A 487 -20.76 -29.41 -9.73
N THR A 488 -21.14 -30.12 -10.79
CA THR A 488 -20.47 -30.08 -12.09
C THR A 488 -20.84 -28.82 -12.89
N GLN A 489 -21.91 -28.13 -12.51
CA GLN A 489 -22.33 -26.85 -13.09
C GLN A 489 -21.88 -25.69 -12.21
N LEU A 490 -21.21 -24.70 -12.81
CA LEU A 490 -20.88 -23.43 -12.16
C LEU A 490 -22.14 -22.64 -11.78
N LEU A 491 -22.14 -22.01 -10.62
CA LEU A 491 -23.25 -21.16 -10.16
C LEU A 491 -23.37 -19.89 -11.03
N PRO A 492 -24.58 -19.36 -11.27
CA PRO A 492 -24.75 -18.01 -11.80
C PRO A 492 -24.05 -16.98 -10.89
N ARG A 493 -23.40 -15.97 -11.47
CA ARG A 493 -22.62 -14.96 -10.72
C ARG A 493 -23.40 -14.34 -9.56
N SER A 494 -24.64 -13.90 -9.80
CA SER A 494 -25.50 -13.29 -8.76
C SER A 494 -25.81 -14.23 -7.59
N VAL A 495 -25.99 -15.54 -7.85
CA VAL A 495 -26.21 -16.55 -6.80
C VAL A 495 -24.91 -16.82 -6.04
N TYR A 496 -23.78 -16.87 -6.74
CA TYR A 496 -22.46 -17.02 -6.12
C TYR A 496 -22.15 -15.85 -5.17
N GLU A 497 -22.34 -14.62 -5.64
CA GLU A 497 -22.14 -13.39 -4.85
C GLU A 497 -23.06 -13.35 -3.62
N GLN A 498 -24.34 -13.74 -3.74
CA GLN A 498 -25.26 -13.84 -2.59
C GLN A 498 -24.84 -14.89 -1.55
N LEU A 499 -24.36 -16.06 -1.99
CA LEU A 499 -23.87 -17.10 -1.06
C LEU A 499 -22.56 -16.67 -0.38
N LEU A 500 -21.68 -15.99 -1.10
CA LEU A 500 -20.44 -15.44 -0.55
C LEU A 500 -20.73 -14.29 0.43
N GLN A 501 -21.69 -13.41 0.12
CA GLN A 501 -22.20 -12.38 1.03
C GLN A 501 -22.76 -12.97 2.33
N ALA A 502 -23.46 -14.11 2.27
CA ALA A 502 -23.94 -14.83 3.45
C ALA A 502 -22.77 -15.37 4.30
N ALA A 503 -21.70 -15.87 3.66
CA ALA A 503 -20.48 -16.29 4.35
C ALA A 503 -19.76 -15.11 5.02
N SER A 504 -19.60 -13.97 4.33
CA SER A 504 -19.07 -12.73 4.91
C SER A 504 -19.89 -12.24 6.10
N THR A 505 -21.23 -12.30 6.01
CA THR A 505 -22.13 -11.91 7.10
C THR A 505 -21.93 -12.78 8.33
N ARG A 506 -21.81 -14.11 8.16
CA ARG A 506 -21.47 -15.05 9.23
C ARG A 506 -20.12 -14.75 9.87
N LEU A 507 -19.09 -14.43 9.08
CA LEU A 507 -17.77 -14.04 9.59
C LEU A 507 -17.84 -12.76 10.44
N PHE A 508 -18.54 -11.71 9.97
CA PHE A 508 -18.75 -10.50 10.76
C PHE A 508 -19.56 -10.76 12.05
N GLU A 509 -20.55 -11.66 12.02
CA GLU A 509 -21.28 -12.10 13.22
C GLU A 509 -20.36 -12.83 14.20
N LEU A 510 -19.52 -13.75 13.74
CA LEU A 510 -18.58 -14.50 14.58
C LEU A 510 -17.55 -13.58 15.23
N ALA A 511 -16.91 -12.69 14.46
CA ALA A 511 -16.00 -11.67 14.98
C ALA A 511 -16.69 -10.75 16.01
N SER A 512 -17.99 -10.48 15.85
CA SER A 512 -18.77 -9.63 16.78
C SER A 512 -19.19 -10.35 18.07
N LYS A 513 -19.24 -11.69 18.10
CA LYS A 513 -19.59 -12.45 19.30
C LYS A 513 -18.48 -12.35 20.34
N ARG A 514 -18.85 -12.07 21.59
CA ARG A 514 -17.95 -12.22 22.74
C ARG A 514 -17.76 -13.72 22.98
N THR A 515 -16.54 -14.22 22.77
CA THR A 515 -16.16 -15.55 23.26
C THR A 515 -15.84 -15.41 24.75
N PRO A 516 -16.59 -16.07 25.66
CA PRO A 516 -16.09 -16.23 27.02
C PRO A 516 -14.80 -17.04 26.96
N SER A 517 -13.76 -16.61 27.67
CA SER A 517 -12.50 -17.32 27.77
C SER A 517 -12.73 -18.72 28.34
N ALA A 518 -12.22 -19.74 27.65
CA ALA A 518 -12.31 -21.13 28.08
C ALA A 518 -11.33 -21.44 29.22
N ASP A 519 -11.61 -20.87 30.39
CA ASP A 519 -10.98 -21.18 31.67
C ASP A 519 -12.08 -21.27 32.75
N MET A 520 -12.87 -22.33 32.69
CA MET A 520 -13.61 -22.81 33.86
C MET A 520 -13.39 -24.31 34.02
N SER A 521 -12.74 -24.64 35.12
CA SER A 521 -12.49 -26.00 35.58
C SER A 521 -13.80 -26.74 35.83
N ILE A 522 -13.84 -28.00 35.37
CA ILE A 522 -14.91 -28.93 35.70
C ILE A 522 -14.89 -29.16 37.21
N SER A 523 -15.94 -28.75 37.91
CA SER A 523 -16.22 -29.17 39.28
C SER A 523 -17.53 -29.95 39.31
N ILE A 524 -17.44 -31.20 39.75
CA ILE A 524 -18.56 -32.16 39.83
C ILE A 524 -19.08 -32.14 41.26
N ILE A 525 -20.32 -31.68 41.48
CA ILE A 525 -21.06 -31.86 42.76
C ILE A 525 -22.53 -32.23 42.43
N PRO A 526 -23.14 -33.22 43.13
CA PRO A 526 -24.44 -33.82 42.76
C PRO A 526 -25.67 -33.07 43.33
N PRO A 527 -26.91 -33.43 42.94
CA PRO A 527 -28.10 -32.59 43.16
C PRO A 527 -28.90 -32.93 44.43
N ALA A 528 -29.44 -31.90 45.12
CA ALA A 528 -30.80 -31.90 45.69
C ALA A 528 -31.22 -30.54 46.31
N GLN A 529 -32.53 -30.27 46.25
CA GLN A 529 -33.35 -29.31 47.03
C GLN A 529 -33.54 -27.85 46.55
N PRO A 530 -34.71 -27.23 46.84
CA PRO A 530 -35.35 -26.21 46.00
C PRO A 530 -35.36 -24.80 46.67
N PRO A 531 -35.99 -23.75 46.08
CA PRO A 531 -35.47 -22.38 46.19
C PRO A 531 -35.90 -21.64 47.46
N ASN A 532 -35.02 -20.78 47.95
CA ASN A 532 -35.37 -19.66 48.82
C ASN A 532 -34.90 -18.35 48.20
N THR A 533 -35.79 -17.36 48.23
CA THR A 533 -35.62 -16.03 47.66
C THR A 533 -34.92 -15.07 48.64
N SER A 534 -33.83 -14.45 48.21
CA SER A 534 -33.42 -13.13 48.70
C SER A 534 -32.55 -12.42 47.65
N SER A 535 -32.85 -11.16 47.41
CA SER A 535 -32.14 -10.26 46.49
C SER A 535 -30.78 -9.81 47.03
N ASP A 536 -30.09 -9.03 46.19
CA ASP A 536 -28.88 -8.23 46.48
C ASP A 536 -27.56 -8.99 46.65
N SER A 537 -26.73 -8.97 45.60
CA SER A 537 -25.64 -7.98 45.54
C SER A 537 -24.74 -8.14 44.30
N ALA A 538 -23.98 -7.08 44.01
CA ALA A 538 -22.82 -7.05 43.11
C ALA A 538 -23.05 -7.44 41.63
N SER A 539 -23.46 -6.45 40.83
CA SER A 539 -23.08 -6.38 39.42
C SER A 539 -21.55 -6.35 39.31
N GLY A 540 -20.95 -7.51 39.01
CA GLY A 540 -19.52 -7.61 38.74
C GLY A 540 -19.13 -6.67 37.60
N ILE A 541 -18.05 -5.91 37.80
CA ILE A 541 -17.47 -5.09 36.73
C ILE A 541 -16.83 -6.06 35.73
N GLU A 542 -17.60 -6.46 34.72
CA GLU A 542 -17.00 -7.00 33.49
C GLU A 542 -16.02 -5.95 32.97
N THR A 543 -14.74 -6.30 32.93
CA THR A 543 -13.74 -5.56 32.16
C THR A 543 -14.13 -5.68 30.68
N LEU A 544 -14.89 -4.68 30.21
CA LEU A 544 -15.47 -4.62 28.88
C LEU A 544 -14.37 -4.73 27.80
N LEU A 545 -14.16 -5.93 27.27
CA LEU A 545 -13.32 -6.14 26.10
C LEU A 545 -13.86 -5.28 24.94
N PRO A 546 -12.98 -4.60 24.19
CA PRO A 546 -13.40 -3.72 23.10
C PRO A 546 -14.13 -4.51 22.00
N PRO A 547 -15.11 -3.90 21.32
CA PRO A 547 -15.82 -4.54 20.21
C PRO A 547 -14.83 -4.84 19.07
N ALA A 548 -15.02 -5.97 18.40
CA ALA A 548 -14.15 -6.36 17.29
C ALA A 548 -14.19 -5.35 16.14
N LYS A 549 -12.99 -4.97 15.67
CA LYS A 549 -12.75 -3.94 14.65
C LYS A 549 -13.00 -4.40 13.22
N LEU A 550 -13.38 -5.66 12.96
CA LEU A 550 -13.46 -6.20 11.60
C LEU A 550 -14.49 -5.41 10.76
N ARG A 551 -14.01 -4.78 9.69
CA ARG A 551 -14.77 -3.88 8.79
C ARG A 551 -14.84 -4.41 7.37
N LEU A 552 -13.79 -5.04 6.86
CA LEU A 552 -13.67 -5.40 5.45
C LEU A 552 -13.27 -6.88 5.31
N ILE A 553 -13.98 -7.62 4.47
CA ILE A 553 -13.64 -8.99 4.06
C ILE A 553 -13.54 -9.01 2.54
N ALA A 554 -12.41 -9.47 2.01
CA ALA A 554 -12.20 -9.68 0.58
C ALA A 554 -11.98 -11.16 0.25
N PHE A 555 -12.40 -11.57 -0.94
CA PHE A 555 -12.19 -12.90 -1.50
C PHE A 555 -11.55 -12.81 -2.88
N GLY A 556 -10.72 -13.78 -3.23
CA GLY A 556 -9.98 -13.79 -4.49
C GLY A 556 -8.72 -12.94 -4.41
N ILE A 557 -8.17 -12.50 -5.53
CA ILE A 557 -6.87 -11.83 -5.60
C ILE A 557 -6.99 -10.53 -6.40
N SER A 558 -6.17 -9.52 -6.07
CA SER A 558 -6.09 -8.35 -6.93
C SER A 558 -5.44 -8.72 -8.26
N ASP A 559 -6.13 -8.44 -9.36
CA ASP A 559 -5.62 -8.49 -10.73
C ASP A 559 -5.05 -7.14 -11.19
N LYS A 560 -5.24 -6.05 -10.41
CA LYS A 560 -4.91 -4.68 -10.82
C LYS A 560 -4.50 -3.81 -9.63
N ILE A 561 -3.28 -3.26 -9.65
CA ILE A 561 -2.87 -2.14 -8.79
C ILE A 561 -3.53 -0.81 -9.25
N TYR A 562 -4.28 -0.80 -10.36
CA TYR A 562 -4.87 0.42 -10.87
C TYR A 562 -6.06 0.89 -10.02
N GLU A 563 -5.89 2.03 -9.35
CA GLU A 563 -6.87 2.62 -8.42
C GLU A 563 -8.20 3.09 -9.09
N ARG A 564 -8.45 2.75 -10.36
CA ARG A 564 -9.56 3.28 -11.18
C ARG A 564 -10.48 2.25 -11.84
N GLU A 565 -10.09 0.98 -11.93
CA GLU A 565 -10.96 -0.10 -12.39
C GLU A 565 -11.20 -1.10 -11.27
N ASP A 566 -12.46 -1.49 -11.05
CA ASP A 566 -12.76 -2.52 -10.07
C ASP A 566 -12.12 -3.86 -10.49
N SER A 567 -11.43 -4.50 -9.54
CA SER A 567 -10.82 -5.81 -9.73
C SER A 567 -11.83 -6.83 -10.25
N ARG A 568 -11.44 -7.60 -11.27
CA ARG A 568 -12.30 -8.68 -11.82
C ARG A 568 -12.14 -9.98 -11.02
N ASN A 569 -11.00 -10.13 -10.35
CA ASN A 569 -10.60 -11.32 -9.61
C ASN A 569 -10.67 -11.16 -8.08
N GLN A 570 -11.20 -10.05 -7.57
CA GLN A 570 -11.47 -9.85 -6.14
C GLN A 570 -12.90 -9.35 -5.88
N LEU A 571 -13.57 -9.90 -4.86
CA LEU A 571 -14.87 -9.43 -4.36
C LEU A 571 -14.75 -8.97 -2.91
N LEU A 572 -15.30 -7.79 -2.61
CA LEU A 572 -15.14 -7.14 -1.31
C LEU A 572 -16.47 -6.87 -0.62
N TYR A 573 -16.49 -7.05 0.70
CA TYR A 573 -17.66 -6.89 1.55
C TYR A 573 -17.33 -6.00 2.76
N LEU A 574 -18.06 -4.91 2.90
CA LEU A 574 -18.02 -4.00 4.05
C LEU A 574 -19.03 -4.46 5.11
N ARG A 575 -18.63 -4.43 6.39
CA ARG A 575 -19.53 -4.62 7.53
C ARG A 575 -20.52 -3.46 7.62
N SER A 576 -21.79 -3.77 7.50
CA SER A 576 -22.90 -2.83 7.63
C SER A 576 -23.98 -3.39 8.57
N THR A 577 -25.07 -2.65 8.71
CA THR A 577 -26.28 -3.05 9.44
C THR A 577 -27.49 -2.96 8.51
N ALA A 578 -28.29 -4.02 8.47
CA ALA A 578 -29.61 -4.04 7.83
C ALA A 578 -30.70 -4.19 8.90
N LEU A 579 -31.90 -3.69 8.61
CA LEU A 579 -33.08 -4.01 9.42
C LEU A 579 -33.63 -5.36 8.97
N ASP A 580 -33.90 -6.25 9.92
CA ASP A 580 -34.65 -7.49 9.65
C ASP A 580 -36.17 -7.23 9.52
N ALA A 581 -36.93 -8.28 9.25
CA ALA A 581 -38.38 -8.20 9.11
C ALA A 581 -39.13 -7.80 10.40
N GLU A 582 -38.45 -7.83 11.56
CA GLU A 582 -38.98 -7.39 12.86
C GLU A 582 -38.50 -5.97 13.22
N GLY A 583 -37.74 -5.30 12.33
CA GLY A 583 -37.19 -3.96 12.55
C GLY A 583 -35.96 -3.93 13.47
N LYS A 584 -35.31 -5.07 13.71
CA LYS A 584 -34.07 -5.13 14.52
C LYS A 584 -32.85 -4.96 13.63
N ASN A 585 -31.84 -4.25 14.15
CA ASN A 585 -30.55 -4.12 13.48
C ASN A 585 -29.80 -5.47 13.50
N LYS A 586 -29.57 -6.05 12.32
CA LYS A 586 -28.72 -7.21 12.11
C LYS A 586 -27.47 -6.83 11.31
N ILE A 587 -26.36 -7.52 11.58
CA ILE A 587 -25.12 -7.38 10.79
C ILE A 587 -25.39 -7.84 9.35
N TYR A 588 -24.85 -7.11 8.38
CA TYR A 588 -25.00 -7.39 6.96
C TYR A 588 -23.72 -7.06 6.20
N ALA A 589 -23.24 -7.99 5.37
CA ALA A 589 -22.13 -7.76 4.46
C ALA A 589 -22.61 -6.98 3.23
N THR A 590 -22.19 -5.73 3.07
CA THR A 590 -22.52 -4.91 1.88
C THR A 590 -21.41 -5.04 0.83
N PRO A 591 -21.70 -5.45 -0.42
CA PRO A 591 -20.68 -5.52 -1.45
C PRO A 591 -20.16 -4.12 -1.78
N VAL A 592 -18.85 -3.98 -1.99
CA VAL A 592 -18.20 -2.71 -2.35
C VAL A 592 -17.23 -2.91 -3.52
N GLY A 593 -17.17 -1.93 -4.41
CA GLY A 593 -16.18 -1.91 -5.48
C GLY A 593 -14.76 -1.79 -4.91
N TRP A 594 -13.82 -2.48 -5.52
CA TRP A 594 -12.38 -2.40 -5.23
C TRP A 594 -11.88 -0.94 -5.19
N CYS A 595 -12.20 -0.12 -6.18
CA CYS A 595 -11.80 1.28 -6.23
C CYS A 595 -12.44 2.16 -5.15
N ALA A 596 -13.57 1.72 -4.59
CA ALA A 596 -14.21 2.41 -3.48
C ALA A 596 -13.52 2.11 -2.13
N ARG A 597 -12.83 0.96 -2.00
CA ARG A 597 -12.22 0.52 -0.74
C ARG A 597 -11.18 1.51 -0.20
N ARG A 598 -10.39 2.16 -1.08
CA ARG A 598 -9.36 3.15 -0.70
C ARG A 598 -9.95 4.36 0.04
N TYR A 599 -11.25 4.60 -0.09
CA TYR A 599 -11.94 5.66 0.66
C TYR A 599 -12.59 5.16 1.95
N LEU A 600 -12.89 3.86 2.05
CA LEU A 600 -13.54 3.22 3.20
C LEU A 600 -12.53 2.79 4.27
N GLU A 601 -11.38 2.26 3.84
CA GLU A 601 -10.22 1.89 4.66
C GLU A 601 -8.92 2.09 3.83
N PRO A 602 -8.41 3.33 3.70
CA PRO A 602 -7.18 3.64 2.93
C PRO A 602 -5.93 2.94 3.45
N ARG A 603 -5.91 2.50 4.71
CA ARG A 603 -4.78 1.82 5.35
C ARG A 603 -4.63 0.35 4.91
N SER A 604 -5.56 -0.16 4.11
CA SER A 604 -5.73 -1.59 3.85
C SER A 604 -4.76 -2.17 2.80
N GLU A 605 -3.44 -2.02 3.02
CA GLU A 605 -2.37 -2.46 2.12
C GLU A 605 -2.45 -3.92 1.68
N VAL A 606 -2.98 -4.83 2.53
CA VAL A 606 -3.10 -6.26 2.16
C VAL A 606 -3.99 -6.51 0.95
N LEU A 607 -4.87 -5.56 0.62
CA LEU A 607 -5.74 -5.67 -0.55
C LEU A 607 -5.02 -5.19 -1.81
N ASP A 608 -4.23 -4.11 -1.73
CA ASP A 608 -3.41 -3.56 -2.83
C ASP A 608 -2.38 -4.56 -3.40
N PHE A 609 -2.11 -5.63 -2.65
CA PHE A 609 -1.17 -6.68 -3.02
C PHE A 609 -1.68 -7.51 -4.22
N VAL A 610 -1.01 -7.36 -5.37
CA VAL A 610 -1.19 -8.24 -6.54
C VAL A 610 -0.31 -9.47 -6.38
N LEU A 611 -0.93 -10.63 -6.52
CA LEU A 611 -0.24 -11.92 -6.50
C LEU A 611 0.22 -12.30 -7.90
N GLY A 612 1.37 -12.98 -7.99
CA GLY A 612 1.97 -13.40 -9.25
C GLY A 612 1.28 -14.58 -9.96
N ARG A 613 -0.04 -14.72 -9.81
CA ARG A 613 -0.92 -15.71 -10.47
C ARG A 613 -2.26 -15.06 -10.82
N GLU A 614 -3.02 -15.62 -11.74
CA GLU A 614 -4.45 -15.29 -11.87
C GLU A 614 -5.29 -16.29 -11.07
N THR A 615 -6.46 -15.89 -10.56
CA THR A 615 -7.50 -16.83 -10.11
C THR A 615 -8.87 -16.30 -10.47
N ARG A 616 -9.62 -17.06 -11.28
CA ARG A 616 -10.93 -16.62 -11.76
C ARG A 616 -12.03 -17.00 -10.77
N LEU A 617 -13.00 -16.11 -10.62
CA LEU A 617 -14.23 -16.33 -9.85
C LEU A 617 -14.93 -17.62 -10.34
N PRO A 618 -15.18 -18.64 -9.48
CA PRO A 618 -15.70 -19.96 -9.89
C PRO A 618 -17.22 -19.94 -10.11
N CYS A 619 -17.65 -19.06 -11.02
CA CYS A 619 -19.04 -18.86 -11.41
C CYS A 619 -19.17 -18.89 -12.94
N ARG A 620 -20.39 -19.07 -13.42
CA ARG A 620 -20.73 -18.88 -14.83
C ARG A 620 -20.68 -17.38 -15.11
N GLY A 621 -19.56 -16.92 -15.67
CA GLY A 621 -19.45 -15.58 -16.23
C GLY A 621 -20.51 -15.32 -17.30
N GLU A 622 -20.90 -14.06 -17.46
CA GLU A 622 -21.68 -13.64 -18.62
C GLU A 622 -20.84 -13.86 -19.88
N ARG A 623 -21.22 -14.85 -20.70
CA ARG A 623 -20.74 -14.96 -22.07
C ARG A 623 -21.33 -13.81 -22.87
N GLY A 624 -20.71 -12.62 -22.80
CA GLY A 624 -21.36 -11.43 -23.36
C GLY A 624 -20.63 -10.09 -23.28
N ASP A 625 -19.31 -10.00 -23.09
CA ASP A 625 -18.62 -8.71 -23.25
C ASP A 625 -17.15 -8.76 -23.75
N MET A 626 -16.75 -9.87 -24.40
CA MET A 626 -15.49 -9.92 -25.18
C MET A 626 -15.68 -10.32 -26.65
N ASP A 627 -16.77 -10.99 -27.03
CA ASP A 627 -17.02 -11.45 -28.41
C ASP A 627 -18.26 -10.80 -29.07
N ALA A 628 -18.86 -9.77 -28.46
CA ALA A 628 -20.09 -9.12 -28.95
C ALA A 628 -19.84 -7.74 -29.62
N ARG A 629 -18.64 -7.48 -30.13
CA ARG A 629 -18.29 -6.28 -30.93
C ARG A 629 -17.94 -6.58 -32.39
N PHE A 630 -18.60 -7.56 -33.00
CA PHE A 630 -18.68 -7.69 -34.46
C PHE A 630 -20.10 -8.12 -34.83
N GLY A 631 -20.73 -7.44 -35.79
CA GLY A 631 -22.10 -7.78 -36.21
C GLY A 631 -23.04 -6.62 -36.59
N PHE A 632 -22.56 -5.41 -36.83
CA PHE A 632 -23.30 -4.48 -37.71
C PHE A 632 -22.82 -4.68 -39.14
N ASN A 633 -23.47 -5.61 -39.86
CA ASN A 633 -23.55 -5.50 -41.30
C ASN A 633 -24.42 -4.26 -41.58
N VAL A 634 -23.80 -3.23 -42.16
CA VAL A 634 -24.54 -2.25 -42.95
C VAL A 634 -24.53 -2.82 -44.36
N ASP A 635 -25.69 -3.28 -44.82
CA ASP A 635 -25.89 -3.57 -46.24
C ASP A 635 -25.99 -2.23 -46.99
N GLU A 636 -24.99 -1.92 -47.83
CA GLU A 636 -25.09 -0.91 -48.89
C GLU A 636 -24.40 -1.47 -50.15
N ASP A 637 -25.21 -2.08 -51.03
CA ASP A 637 -24.97 -2.24 -52.48
C ASP A 637 -26.29 -2.71 -53.16
N ASP A 638 -27.31 -1.83 -53.12
CA ASP A 638 -28.37 -1.55 -54.13
C ASP A 638 -29.57 -0.77 -53.54
#